data_AF-A0A8S0XJ32-F1
#
_entry.id   AF-A0A8S0XJ32-F1
#
_cell.length_a   1.000
_cell.length_b   1.000
_cell.length_c   1.000
_cell.angle_alpha   90.00
_cell.angle_beta   90.00
_cell.angle_gamma   90.00
#
_symmetry.space_group_name_H-M   'P 1'
#
loop_
_entity.id
_entity.type
_entity.pdbx_description
1 polymer ?
#
loop_
_entity_poly.entity_id
_entity_poly.type
_entity_poly.pdbx_seq_one_letter_code
_entity_poly.pdbx_strand_id
1 'polypeptide(L)'
;MNQNSLITAASFTPESLQSPNAWVGHLPFAAWVIQEIAPTIFVELGTHSGNSYFSFCQSVVEAGLSTKCYAVDTWQGDEHAGQYDEQIFGKVNAYHQERYAGFSRLLRMTFDDAVSYFADESIELLHIDGLHTYEAVRHDFDTWLSKLAPGAVVMFHDTNVRERNFGVWKLWQELQASYPNNLEFVHSHGLGVLQLNNAPDDKKLEWLQPGSPEKQRLIKYFAALGSRQLERFELNELKQHAANLNQVVADRQAQIASLNQAVAWLDSQIANFNQTVAERDSQIASLDQGMAECQAQIANLKQTMTERDGQIASLNQTVTERDSQISSLHQAVAERDSQITRLNQTGADRDSQITSLDQAVAEYKAQMPSFHQAVAERDNRIVCLNQTVTECQEQITTLSQAVQDKDGQMATLNQALAERGLRSTDRLAAMVSKLTQEMAERDRQITSLNQAVQNKDGQIANLNQALADRELRSTDRLAALVSKLTQEIAERDRQIASINQAVTEREGQIARLNQTVAERDEEIDSLNQTTVSYAGALKTIEEIRASSSWQITLPIRYTSSKTRNIVSLVNLLPRIIRFGGGVKESAAKAGRVFSREGWSGVKRRILFVGGNRGAPTSSTIRPDLTSAEVDRNDYSEWVRRYDTLTDIDRNKIKSKIAGFTAQPLISVIMPVYNPPISFLEEAIRSVRNQLYSNWELCIADDASTDPTVRKLLEQHRKQDGRIKVVYRKQNGHISRSSNSALELAQGEFVALFDHDDLLAEHALYRAVKAINRHPDVGLIYSDEDKIDESNLRYDPYFKCALNYELLLAQNMISHLGIYRTDIVRSLGGFRVGYEGSQDYDLALRVIERLGPNQIIHIPHVLYHWRAIAGSTALAVSEKNYAVDASRKAVAEHLQRRGISAEVMPAPEAPMFNRVRFICPSPQPLVSIIIPTRDRADLLGMCVDSLIQRTTYSNYEVIIMDNGSVEDATRQFFDRLPNDRFRVLRDESPFNFSALNNHAARAARGELLCLMNNDIEILTPDWLEEMVSFAIHSDIGCVGARLWYPDGALQHGGVLLGIGGVANHAHYKIGRGNPGYFGRAVLHQSLSAVTAACLLVRRQVFEEVGGLDEQLAVAFNDIDFCLRVREAGYRNVWTPYAEMNHHESASRKNEDTPEKLIRFRNEVGFMQDGWGEILLDDPAYSPNLTLDDEHFSYAWPPRVSL
;
A
#
# COMPACT_ATOMS: atom_id res chain seq x y z
N MET A 1 -29.11 -33.55 66.96
CA MET A 1 -28.43 -32.36 66.38
C MET A 1 -28.66 -31.12 67.22
N ASN A 2 -27.58 -30.38 67.49
CA ASN A 2 -27.64 -29.11 68.21
C ASN A 2 -28.13 -28.00 67.27
N GLN A 3 -29.32 -27.43 67.50
CA GLN A 3 -29.85 -26.35 66.64
C GLN A 3 -28.94 -25.11 66.63
N ASN A 4 -28.18 -24.88 67.71
CA ASN A 4 -27.23 -23.77 67.76
C ASN A 4 -26.05 -23.99 66.81
N SER A 5 -25.56 -25.23 66.62
CA SER A 5 -24.41 -25.48 65.71
C SER A 5 -24.79 -25.25 64.24
N LEU A 6 -26.02 -25.59 63.83
CA LEU A 6 -26.51 -25.32 62.47
C LEU A 6 -26.70 -23.81 62.19
N ILE A 7 -27.09 -23.02 63.21
CA ILE A 7 -27.18 -21.56 63.10
C ILE A 7 -25.77 -20.96 62.98
N THR A 8 -24.83 -21.40 63.81
CA THR A 8 -23.42 -20.98 63.74
C THR A 8 -22.84 -21.22 62.34
N ALA A 9 -23.13 -22.38 61.75
CA ALA A 9 -22.71 -22.71 60.38
C ALA A 9 -23.32 -21.78 59.31
N ALA A 10 -24.55 -21.30 59.51
CA ALA A 10 -25.19 -20.34 58.61
C ALA A 10 -24.55 -18.95 58.65
N SER A 11 -23.93 -18.60 59.79
CA SER A 11 -23.21 -17.33 60.00
C SER A 11 -21.69 -17.45 59.79
N PHE A 12 -21.18 -18.65 59.52
CA PHE A 12 -19.75 -18.87 59.37
C PHE A 12 -19.18 -18.00 58.25
N THR A 13 -18.14 -17.22 58.58
CA THR A 13 -17.40 -16.42 57.62
C THR A 13 -15.93 -16.82 57.73
N PRO A 14 -15.35 -17.42 56.68
CA PRO A 14 -13.96 -17.85 56.72
C PRO A 14 -13.03 -16.63 56.85
N GLU A 15 -12.06 -16.71 57.76
CA GLU A 15 -11.05 -15.67 57.95
C GLU A 15 -9.96 -15.69 56.86
N SER A 16 -9.78 -16.83 56.20
CA SER A 16 -8.87 -17.00 55.06
C SER A 16 -9.63 -17.57 53.88
N LEU A 17 -9.51 -16.92 52.72
CA LEU A 17 -10.00 -17.44 51.47
C LEU A 17 -9.02 -17.07 50.36
N GLN A 18 -8.41 -18.07 49.75
CA GLN A 18 -7.40 -17.92 48.71
C GLN A 18 -7.78 -18.74 47.47
N SER A 19 -7.27 -18.38 46.29
CA SER A 19 -7.41 -19.25 45.12
C SER A 19 -6.57 -20.53 45.31
N PRO A 20 -7.04 -21.73 44.89
CA PRO A 20 -8.26 -22.05 44.15
C PRO A 20 -9.52 -22.13 45.02
N ASN A 21 -10.67 -21.81 44.41
CA ASN A 21 -11.96 -21.65 45.11
C ASN A 21 -12.83 -22.92 45.19
N ALA A 22 -12.30 -24.10 44.83
CA ALA A 22 -13.05 -25.35 44.76
C ALA A 22 -13.80 -25.67 46.07
N TRP A 23 -13.18 -25.37 47.21
CA TRP A 23 -13.72 -25.62 48.55
C TRP A 23 -14.74 -24.61 49.08
N VAL A 24 -14.89 -23.45 48.45
CA VAL A 24 -15.65 -22.31 49.02
C VAL A 24 -17.09 -22.68 49.36
N GLY A 25 -17.72 -23.52 48.53
CA GLY A 25 -19.09 -24.00 48.76
C GLY A 25 -19.24 -25.10 49.83
N HIS A 26 -18.12 -25.65 50.34
CA HIS A 26 -18.12 -26.65 51.40
C HIS A 26 -17.73 -26.08 52.78
N LEU A 27 -17.19 -24.85 52.86
CA LEU A 27 -16.69 -24.27 54.11
C LEU A 27 -17.72 -24.21 55.25
N PRO A 28 -19.00 -23.85 55.03
CA PRO A 28 -20.00 -23.89 56.09
C PRO A 28 -20.20 -25.31 56.66
N PHE A 29 -20.10 -26.34 55.82
CA PHE A 29 -20.16 -27.73 56.27
C PHE A 29 -18.88 -28.14 57.01
N ALA A 30 -17.71 -27.74 56.52
CA ALA A 30 -16.43 -27.98 57.18
C ALA A 30 -16.40 -27.39 58.62
N ALA A 31 -16.91 -26.17 58.80
CA ALA A 31 -17.05 -25.57 60.12
C ALA A 31 -18.02 -26.36 61.00
N TRP A 32 -19.19 -26.73 60.47
CA TRP A 32 -20.19 -27.47 61.24
C TRP A 32 -19.71 -28.86 61.69
N VAL A 33 -19.08 -29.62 60.79
CA VAL A 33 -18.75 -31.03 61.04
C VAL A 33 -17.71 -31.20 62.15
N ILE A 34 -16.77 -30.25 62.30
CA ILE A 34 -15.82 -30.23 63.42
C ILE A 34 -16.53 -30.03 64.76
N GLN A 35 -17.55 -29.17 64.82
CA GLN A 35 -18.30 -28.94 66.05
C GLN A 35 -19.19 -30.13 66.41
N GLU A 36 -19.75 -30.80 65.40
CA GLU A 36 -20.63 -31.94 65.61
C GLU A 36 -19.85 -33.21 66.01
N ILE A 37 -18.66 -33.43 65.44
CA ILE A 37 -17.80 -34.58 65.79
C ILE A 37 -16.97 -34.30 67.04
N ALA A 38 -16.54 -33.06 67.24
CA ALA A 38 -15.61 -32.63 68.28
C ALA A 38 -14.37 -33.56 68.41
N PRO A 39 -13.63 -33.80 67.32
CA PRO A 39 -12.57 -34.81 67.31
C PRO A 39 -11.40 -34.42 68.23
N THR A 40 -10.77 -35.40 68.84
CA THR A 40 -9.52 -35.23 69.60
C THR A 40 -8.35 -34.99 68.65
N ILE A 41 -8.32 -35.73 67.53
CA ILE A 41 -7.33 -35.59 66.46
C ILE A 41 -8.05 -35.49 65.11
N PHE A 42 -7.73 -34.42 64.38
CA PHE A 42 -8.14 -34.19 63.00
C PHE A 42 -6.89 -34.16 62.10
N VAL A 43 -6.96 -34.87 60.96
CA VAL A 43 -5.90 -34.88 59.95
C VAL A 43 -6.47 -34.57 58.57
N GLU A 44 -5.82 -33.66 57.85
CA GLU A 44 -6.04 -33.39 56.43
C GLU A 44 -4.84 -33.84 55.61
N LEU A 45 -5.08 -34.61 54.55
CA LEU A 45 -4.11 -35.02 53.54
C LEU A 45 -4.37 -34.20 52.28
N GLY A 46 -3.36 -33.47 51.80
CA GLY A 46 -3.48 -32.61 50.62
C GLY A 46 -4.01 -31.22 50.98
N THR A 47 -3.14 -30.37 51.51
CA THR A 47 -3.49 -29.01 51.94
C THR A 47 -2.83 -28.01 50.99
N HIS A 48 -3.57 -27.57 49.97
CA HIS A 48 -3.05 -26.61 48.99
C HIS A 48 -2.96 -25.17 49.55
N SER A 49 -3.95 -24.31 49.28
CA SER A 49 -4.00 -22.92 49.77
C SER A 49 -4.52 -22.80 51.23
N GLY A 50 -4.95 -23.93 51.81
CA GLY A 50 -5.43 -24.03 53.19
C GLY A 50 -6.88 -23.64 53.41
N ASN A 51 -7.69 -23.42 52.36
CA ASN A 51 -9.11 -23.02 52.51
C ASN A 51 -9.93 -24.00 53.37
N SER A 52 -9.81 -25.30 53.13
CA SER A 52 -10.40 -26.38 53.92
C SER A 52 -9.80 -26.42 55.32
N TYR A 53 -8.48 -26.62 55.40
CA TYR A 53 -7.75 -26.81 56.65
C TYR A 53 -7.95 -25.66 57.66
N PHE A 54 -7.85 -24.41 57.19
CA PHE A 54 -8.02 -23.25 58.04
C PHE A 54 -9.46 -23.05 58.47
N SER A 55 -10.44 -23.46 57.66
CA SER A 55 -11.85 -23.43 58.09
C SER A 55 -12.12 -24.45 59.21
N PHE A 56 -11.50 -25.64 59.14
CA PHE A 56 -11.54 -26.60 60.24
C PHE A 56 -10.85 -26.05 61.51
N CYS A 57 -9.65 -25.48 61.38
CA CYS A 57 -8.92 -24.88 62.51
C CYS A 57 -9.66 -23.69 63.13
N GLN A 58 -10.24 -22.82 62.31
CA GLN A 58 -11.06 -21.70 62.76
C GLN A 58 -12.22 -22.21 63.61
N SER A 59 -12.91 -23.25 63.15
CA SER A 59 -14.02 -23.82 63.91
C SER A 59 -13.59 -24.49 65.22
N VAL A 60 -12.37 -25.06 65.31
CA VAL A 60 -11.82 -25.57 66.59
C VAL A 60 -11.68 -24.43 67.59
N VAL A 61 -11.16 -23.28 67.15
CA VAL A 61 -11.01 -22.07 67.98
C VAL A 61 -12.37 -21.50 68.39
N GLU A 62 -13.27 -21.29 67.43
CA GLU A 62 -14.59 -20.70 67.68
C GLU A 62 -15.46 -21.56 68.61
N ALA A 63 -15.33 -22.89 68.54
CA ALA A 63 -16.05 -23.82 69.41
C ALA A 63 -15.31 -24.14 70.72
N GLY A 64 -14.08 -23.67 70.90
CA GLY A 64 -13.28 -23.91 72.12
C GLY A 64 -12.90 -25.38 72.34
N LEU A 65 -12.65 -26.12 71.26
CA LEU A 65 -12.33 -27.55 71.33
C LEU A 65 -10.85 -27.78 71.64
N SER A 66 -10.53 -28.88 72.34
CA SER A 66 -9.16 -29.33 72.59
C SER A 66 -8.57 -30.18 71.45
N THR A 67 -9.10 -30.02 70.24
CA THR A 67 -8.72 -30.79 69.04
C THR A 67 -7.29 -30.48 68.62
N LYS A 68 -6.51 -31.52 68.33
CA LYS A 68 -5.21 -31.39 67.65
C LYS A 68 -5.39 -31.54 66.15
N CYS A 69 -4.89 -30.58 65.38
CA CYS A 69 -5.04 -30.56 63.93
C CYS A 69 -3.70 -30.81 63.22
N TYR A 70 -3.72 -31.57 62.14
CA TYR A 70 -2.54 -31.86 61.32
C TYR A 70 -2.87 -31.71 59.84
N ALA A 71 -2.11 -30.89 59.12
CA ALA A 71 -2.12 -30.83 57.66
C ALA A 71 -0.87 -31.53 57.14
N VAL A 72 -1.05 -32.49 56.24
CA VAL A 72 0.03 -33.25 55.62
C VAL A 72 0.03 -32.96 54.13
N ASP A 73 1.13 -32.41 53.62
CA ASP A 73 1.37 -32.20 52.20
C ASP A 73 2.88 -32.02 51.97
N THR A 74 3.37 -32.24 50.77
CA THR A 74 4.74 -31.84 50.38
C THR A 74 4.82 -30.35 50.05
N TRP A 75 3.68 -29.73 49.70
CA TRP A 75 3.57 -28.42 49.07
C TRP A 75 4.45 -28.27 47.82
N GLN A 76 4.67 -29.37 47.09
CA GLN A 76 5.34 -29.35 45.79
C GLN A 76 4.36 -29.46 44.62
N GLY A 77 3.09 -29.77 44.92
CA GLY A 77 2.05 -29.99 43.93
C GLY A 77 2.12 -31.38 43.30
N ASP A 78 1.13 -31.70 42.47
CA ASP A 78 1.02 -32.99 41.79
C ASP A 78 0.45 -32.85 40.37
N GLU A 79 0.24 -33.97 39.67
CA GLU A 79 -0.25 -33.99 38.29
C GLU A 79 -1.62 -33.30 38.12
N HIS A 80 -2.47 -33.30 39.15
CA HIS A 80 -3.82 -32.75 39.09
C HIS A 80 -3.92 -31.34 39.68
N ALA A 81 -3.10 -31.02 40.68
CA ALA A 81 -3.04 -29.71 41.32
C ALA A 81 -2.01 -28.74 40.67
N GLY A 82 -1.12 -29.25 39.81
CA GLY A 82 0.00 -28.51 39.22
C GLY A 82 1.18 -28.36 40.19
N GLN A 83 2.37 -28.02 39.69
CA GLN A 83 3.55 -27.80 40.56
C GLN A 83 3.42 -26.49 41.34
N TYR A 84 3.66 -26.53 42.64
CA TYR A 84 3.58 -25.37 43.53
C TYR A 84 4.93 -24.64 43.60
N ASP A 85 4.88 -23.30 43.66
CA ASP A 85 6.04 -22.50 44.07
C ASP A 85 6.15 -22.48 45.60
N GLU A 86 7.36 -22.35 46.14
CA GLU A 86 7.68 -22.28 47.58
C GLU A 86 6.88 -21.18 48.30
N GLN A 87 6.48 -20.16 47.56
CA GLN A 87 5.63 -19.07 48.05
C GLN A 87 4.28 -19.53 48.60
N ILE A 88 3.72 -20.64 48.10
CA ILE A 88 2.44 -21.17 48.59
C ILE A 88 2.60 -21.68 50.02
N PHE A 89 3.61 -22.54 50.26
CA PHE A 89 3.94 -22.99 51.61
C PHE A 89 4.28 -21.82 52.53
N GLY A 90 5.05 -20.83 52.05
CA GLY A 90 5.38 -19.62 52.81
C GLY A 90 4.14 -18.88 53.32
N LYS A 91 3.13 -18.69 52.48
CA LYS A 91 1.86 -18.02 52.86
C LYS A 91 1.03 -18.86 53.83
N VAL A 92 0.88 -20.16 53.55
CA VAL A 92 0.15 -21.10 54.41
C VAL A 92 0.79 -21.17 55.79
N ASN A 93 2.12 -21.32 55.86
CA ASN A 93 2.86 -21.36 57.12
C ASN A 93 2.76 -20.02 57.88
N ALA A 94 2.91 -18.88 57.21
CA ALA A 94 2.78 -17.57 57.89
C ALA A 94 1.40 -17.39 58.54
N TYR A 95 0.33 -17.70 57.81
CA TYR A 95 -1.03 -17.60 58.33
C TYR A 95 -1.29 -18.61 59.47
N HIS A 96 -0.79 -19.84 59.31
CA HIS A 96 -0.87 -20.89 60.33
C HIS A 96 -0.14 -20.51 61.63
N GLN A 97 1.09 -20.00 61.54
CA GLN A 97 1.91 -19.64 62.70
C GLN A 97 1.27 -18.52 63.52
N GLU A 98 0.64 -17.56 62.85
CA GLU A 98 -0.02 -16.43 63.51
C GLU A 98 -1.25 -16.85 64.31
N ARG A 99 -2.01 -17.86 63.84
CA ARG A 99 -3.38 -18.14 64.35
C ARG A 99 -3.55 -19.50 65.02
N TYR A 100 -2.89 -20.55 64.52
CA TYR A 100 -3.26 -21.93 64.84
C TYR A 100 -2.11 -22.79 65.39
N ALA A 101 -0.86 -22.31 65.38
CA ALA A 101 0.31 -23.08 65.82
C ALA A 101 0.25 -23.63 67.26
N GLY A 102 -0.63 -23.09 68.11
CA GLY A 102 -0.83 -23.58 69.48
C GLY A 102 -1.40 -25.00 69.58
N PHE A 103 -2.19 -25.44 68.61
CA PHE A 103 -2.83 -26.77 68.61
C PHE A 103 -2.76 -27.50 67.25
N SER A 104 -2.29 -26.81 66.21
CA SER A 104 -2.21 -27.29 64.84
C SER A 104 -0.77 -27.43 64.36
N ARG A 105 -0.47 -28.44 63.54
CA ARG A 105 0.86 -28.66 62.93
C ARG A 105 0.78 -28.83 61.41
N LEU A 106 1.73 -28.24 60.69
CA LEU A 106 1.95 -28.50 59.26
C LEU A 106 3.08 -29.53 59.13
N LEU A 107 2.79 -30.68 58.51
CA LEU A 107 3.74 -31.76 58.27
C LEU A 107 4.13 -31.76 56.78
N ARG A 108 5.29 -31.16 56.49
CA ARG A 108 5.80 -31.05 55.13
C ARG A 108 6.49 -32.34 54.66
N MET A 109 5.71 -33.35 54.29
CA MET A 109 6.17 -34.69 53.90
C MET A 109 5.10 -35.43 53.09
N THR A 110 5.44 -36.62 52.58
CA THR A 110 4.46 -37.48 51.90
C THR A 110 3.45 -38.05 52.90
N PHE A 111 2.28 -38.48 52.42
CA PHE A 111 1.25 -39.06 53.28
C PHE A 111 1.74 -40.36 53.93
N ASP A 112 2.48 -41.19 53.20
CA ASP A 112 3.07 -42.44 53.71
C ASP A 112 4.04 -42.21 54.87
N ASP A 113 4.91 -41.19 54.77
CA ASP A 113 5.87 -40.87 55.84
C ASP A 113 5.15 -40.39 57.11
N ALA A 114 4.07 -39.63 56.94
CA ALA A 114 3.31 -39.06 58.04
C ALA A 114 2.53 -40.09 58.86
N VAL A 115 2.21 -41.28 58.33
CA VAL A 115 1.49 -42.35 59.03
C VAL A 115 2.15 -42.69 60.37
N SER A 116 3.48 -42.67 60.42
CA SER A 116 4.27 -43.00 61.62
C SER A 116 4.12 -41.99 62.77
N TYR A 117 3.61 -40.78 62.50
CA TYR A 117 3.37 -39.74 63.51
C TYR A 117 2.12 -40.02 64.35
N PHE A 118 1.24 -40.89 63.90
CA PHE A 118 -0.05 -41.16 64.52
C PHE A 118 -0.08 -42.56 65.14
N ALA A 119 -0.57 -42.65 66.37
CA ALA A 119 -0.86 -43.94 66.99
C ALA A 119 -2.03 -44.61 66.27
N ASP A 120 -2.06 -45.94 66.29
CA ASP A 120 -3.20 -46.70 65.77
C ASP A 120 -4.47 -46.30 66.52
N GLU A 121 -5.59 -46.29 65.80
CA GLU A 121 -6.92 -45.95 66.35
C GLU A 121 -7.01 -44.57 67.05
N SER A 122 -6.22 -43.58 66.62
CA SER A 122 -6.15 -42.26 67.29
C SER A 122 -6.84 -41.11 66.52
N ILE A 123 -7.09 -41.26 65.22
CA ILE A 123 -7.67 -40.20 64.38
C ILE A 123 -9.18 -40.37 64.31
N GLU A 124 -9.93 -39.34 64.72
CA GLU A 124 -11.41 -39.38 64.75
C GLU A 124 -12.05 -38.71 63.54
N LEU A 125 -11.33 -37.82 62.86
CA LEU A 125 -11.72 -37.23 61.58
C LEU A 125 -10.52 -37.19 60.63
N LEU A 126 -10.67 -37.80 59.47
CA LEU A 126 -9.68 -37.78 58.38
C LEU A 126 -10.30 -37.12 57.14
N HIS A 127 -9.58 -36.18 56.55
CA HIS A 127 -9.94 -35.56 55.29
C HIS A 127 -8.88 -35.89 54.24
N ILE A 128 -9.31 -36.44 53.10
CA ILE A 128 -8.44 -36.84 51.98
C ILE A 128 -8.77 -35.97 50.75
N ASP A 129 -7.80 -35.14 50.38
CA ASP A 129 -7.86 -34.18 49.26
C ASP A 129 -6.47 -34.05 48.57
N GLY A 130 -5.79 -35.18 48.41
CA GLY A 130 -4.52 -35.30 47.69
C GLY A 130 -4.70 -35.77 46.24
N LEU A 131 -3.69 -36.44 45.66
CA LEU A 131 -3.70 -36.85 44.26
C LEU A 131 -4.97 -37.63 43.87
N HIS A 132 -5.67 -37.14 42.86
CA HIS A 132 -7.06 -37.54 42.61
C HIS A 132 -7.22 -38.77 41.69
N THR A 133 -6.16 -39.56 41.44
CA THR A 133 -6.28 -40.84 40.71
C THR A 133 -6.94 -41.91 41.58
N TYR A 134 -7.54 -42.91 40.97
CA TYR A 134 -8.25 -43.98 41.71
C TYR A 134 -7.28 -44.79 42.57
N GLU A 135 -6.10 -45.10 42.04
CA GLU A 135 -5.06 -45.87 42.72
C GLU A 135 -4.48 -45.09 43.91
N ALA A 136 -4.20 -43.79 43.74
CA ALA A 136 -3.64 -42.96 44.80
C ALA A 136 -4.60 -42.77 45.96
N VAL A 137 -5.84 -42.34 45.70
CA VAL A 137 -6.83 -42.11 46.76
C VAL A 137 -7.23 -43.40 47.48
N ARG A 138 -7.20 -44.55 46.78
CA ARG A 138 -7.37 -45.86 47.42
C ARG A 138 -6.21 -46.21 48.33
N HIS A 139 -4.98 -46.03 47.84
CA HIS A 139 -3.76 -46.27 48.61
C HIS A 139 -3.74 -45.43 49.89
N ASP A 140 -4.10 -44.14 49.79
CA ASP A 140 -4.18 -43.25 50.95
C ASP A 140 -5.22 -43.73 51.96
N PHE A 141 -6.42 -44.08 51.50
CA PHE A 141 -7.47 -44.61 52.39
C PHE A 141 -7.04 -45.91 53.09
N ASP A 142 -6.53 -46.88 52.34
CA ASP A 142 -6.13 -48.20 52.87
C ASP A 142 -4.95 -48.07 53.85
N THR A 143 -3.99 -47.19 53.55
CA THR A 143 -2.80 -46.95 54.38
C THR A 143 -3.16 -46.30 55.71
N TRP A 144 -4.10 -45.35 55.71
CA TRP A 144 -4.50 -44.61 56.92
C TRP A 144 -5.57 -45.32 57.74
N LEU A 145 -6.21 -46.37 57.21
CA LEU A 145 -7.31 -47.08 57.86
C LEU A 145 -6.98 -47.60 59.27
N SER A 146 -5.75 -48.07 59.51
CA SER A 146 -5.31 -48.56 60.83
C SER A 146 -5.14 -47.45 61.88
N LYS A 147 -5.01 -46.19 61.44
CA LYS A 147 -4.87 -45.01 62.31
C LYS A 147 -6.21 -44.43 62.75
N LEU A 148 -7.29 -44.84 62.10
CA LEU A 148 -8.64 -44.35 62.36
C LEU A 148 -9.23 -45.01 63.62
N ALA A 149 -9.73 -44.18 64.54
CA ALA A 149 -10.43 -44.63 65.74
C ALA A 149 -11.73 -45.39 65.39
N PRO A 150 -12.25 -46.25 66.29
CA PRO A 150 -13.54 -46.89 66.08
C PRO A 150 -14.66 -45.88 65.85
N GLY A 151 -15.30 -45.96 64.69
CA GLY A 151 -16.35 -45.02 64.26
C GLY A 151 -15.86 -43.67 63.75
N ALA A 152 -14.57 -43.55 63.39
CA ALA A 152 -14.03 -42.33 62.77
C ALA A 152 -14.79 -41.93 61.49
N VAL A 153 -14.77 -40.63 61.20
CA VAL A 153 -15.35 -40.06 59.98
C VAL A 153 -14.25 -39.80 58.96
N VAL A 154 -14.52 -40.15 57.70
CA VAL A 154 -13.61 -39.92 56.58
C VAL A 154 -14.31 -39.09 55.51
N MET A 155 -13.62 -38.05 55.03
CA MET A 155 -14.10 -37.12 54.01
C MET A 155 -13.25 -37.21 52.74
N PHE A 156 -13.89 -37.19 51.57
CA PHE A 156 -13.26 -37.23 50.26
C PHE A 156 -13.77 -36.09 49.39
N HIS A 157 -12.87 -35.26 48.88
CA HIS A 157 -13.21 -34.22 47.93
C HIS A 157 -13.26 -34.75 46.48
N ASP A 158 -13.75 -33.94 45.54
CA ASP A 158 -13.83 -34.23 44.10
C ASP A 158 -14.61 -35.50 43.71
N THR A 159 -15.57 -35.91 44.55
CA THR A 159 -16.44 -37.08 44.30
C THR A 159 -17.35 -36.90 43.07
N ASN A 160 -17.52 -35.67 42.57
CA ASN A 160 -18.33 -35.33 41.40
C ASN A 160 -17.52 -34.91 40.15
N VAL A 161 -16.19 -35.07 40.14
CA VAL A 161 -15.34 -34.82 38.95
C VAL A 161 -15.24 -36.07 38.08
N ARG A 162 -15.28 -35.93 36.74
CA ARG A 162 -15.27 -37.07 35.78
C ARG A 162 -14.22 -36.96 34.67
N GLU A 163 -13.39 -35.92 34.70
CA GLU A 163 -12.39 -35.61 33.68
C GLU A 163 -10.96 -35.92 34.17
N ARG A 164 -9.95 -35.76 33.31
CA ARG A 164 -8.51 -35.76 33.68
C ARG A 164 -8.02 -36.96 34.50
N ASN A 165 -8.57 -38.15 34.28
CA ASN A 165 -8.25 -39.36 35.05
C ASN A 165 -8.56 -39.27 36.56
N PHE A 166 -9.47 -38.37 36.98
CA PHE A 166 -9.98 -38.35 38.34
C PHE A 166 -10.70 -39.65 38.66
N GLY A 167 -10.26 -40.31 39.72
CA GLY A 167 -10.73 -41.61 40.17
C GLY A 167 -11.42 -41.61 41.52
N VAL A 168 -11.44 -40.48 42.23
CA VAL A 168 -12.07 -40.37 43.57
C VAL A 168 -13.54 -40.80 43.53
N TRP A 169 -14.29 -40.40 42.50
CA TRP A 169 -15.68 -40.82 42.32
C TRP A 169 -15.88 -42.33 42.16
N LYS A 170 -14.91 -43.05 41.59
CA LYS A 170 -14.97 -44.51 41.43
C LYS A 170 -14.80 -45.17 42.79
N LEU A 171 -13.78 -44.76 43.55
CA LEU A 171 -13.56 -45.25 44.91
C LEU A 171 -14.77 -44.93 45.80
N TRP A 172 -15.31 -43.71 45.70
CA TRP A 172 -16.47 -43.29 46.47
C TRP A 172 -17.69 -44.20 46.24
N GLN A 173 -17.99 -44.58 44.99
CA GLN A 173 -19.06 -45.53 44.69
C GLN A 173 -18.88 -46.89 45.36
N GLU A 174 -17.64 -47.38 45.49
CA GLU A 174 -17.33 -48.65 46.17
C GLU A 174 -17.45 -48.52 47.70
N LEU A 175 -16.95 -47.41 48.25
CA LEU A 175 -17.01 -47.13 49.69
C LEU A 175 -18.45 -46.92 50.16
N GLN A 176 -19.33 -46.29 49.36
CA GLN A 176 -20.75 -46.12 49.69
C GLN A 176 -21.46 -47.46 49.94
N ALA A 177 -21.06 -48.53 49.24
CA ALA A 177 -21.61 -49.86 49.44
C ALA A 177 -21.07 -50.54 50.71
N SER A 178 -19.79 -50.32 51.03
CA SER A 178 -19.11 -50.94 52.17
C SER A 178 -19.37 -50.22 53.51
N TYR A 179 -19.66 -48.92 53.44
CA TYR A 179 -19.91 -48.03 54.59
C TYR A 179 -21.29 -47.38 54.42
N PRO A 180 -22.38 -48.04 54.88
CA PRO A 180 -23.75 -47.54 54.68
C PRO A 180 -24.03 -46.20 55.35
N ASN A 181 -23.30 -45.84 56.41
CA ASN A 181 -23.40 -44.55 57.07
C ASN A 181 -22.55 -43.51 56.32
N ASN A 182 -23.09 -42.93 55.26
CA ASN A 182 -22.41 -41.92 54.41
C ASN A 182 -23.33 -40.77 54.00
N LEU A 183 -22.79 -39.70 53.41
CA LEU A 183 -23.50 -38.68 52.64
C LEU A 183 -22.60 -38.11 51.53
N GLU A 184 -23.20 -37.47 50.52
CA GLU A 184 -22.48 -36.86 49.40
C GLU A 184 -23.10 -35.51 49.04
N PHE A 185 -22.25 -34.52 48.86
CA PHE A 185 -22.58 -33.25 48.20
C PHE A 185 -22.12 -33.30 46.75
N VAL A 186 -22.93 -32.75 45.83
CA VAL A 186 -22.63 -32.76 44.39
C VAL A 186 -22.22 -31.39 43.83
N HIS A 187 -22.29 -30.33 44.65
CA HIS A 187 -21.79 -28.98 44.33
C HIS A 187 -20.30 -28.87 44.66
N SER A 188 -19.63 -27.82 44.20
CA SER A 188 -18.22 -27.55 44.53
C SER A 188 -17.28 -28.74 44.27
N HIS A 189 -17.43 -29.37 43.10
CA HIS A 189 -16.70 -30.59 42.67
C HIS A 189 -17.00 -31.86 43.47
N GLY A 190 -17.74 -31.74 44.57
CA GLY A 190 -18.38 -32.82 45.30
C GLY A 190 -17.60 -33.26 46.53
N LEU A 191 -18.32 -33.61 47.60
CA LEU A 191 -17.74 -33.98 48.89
C LEU A 191 -18.46 -35.19 49.46
N GLY A 192 -17.75 -36.32 49.54
CA GLY A 192 -18.21 -37.55 50.18
C GLY A 192 -17.80 -37.59 51.65
N VAL A 193 -18.70 -38.02 52.54
CA VAL A 193 -18.45 -38.16 53.98
C VAL A 193 -18.98 -39.50 54.44
N LEU A 194 -18.16 -40.32 55.10
CA LEU A 194 -18.56 -41.64 55.62
C LEU A 194 -18.13 -41.84 57.08
N GLN A 195 -18.81 -42.72 57.79
CA GLN A 195 -18.43 -43.18 59.14
C GLN A 195 -18.08 -44.67 59.10
N LEU A 196 -17.00 -45.05 59.79
CA LEU A 196 -16.60 -46.46 59.91
C LEU A 196 -17.66 -47.30 60.67
N ASN A 197 -17.83 -48.55 60.27
CA ASN A 197 -18.91 -49.43 60.76
C ASN A 197 -18.78 -49.85 62.23
N ASN A 198 -17.60 -49.66 62.85
CA ASN A 198 -17.27 -50.07 64.22
C ASN A 198 -17.54 -48.97 65.27
N ALA A 199 -18.43 -48.01 64.98
CA ALA A 199 -18.75 -46.92 65.90
C ALA A 199 -19.41 -47.43 67.20
N PRO A 200 -18.89 -47.04 68.39
CA PRO A 200 -19.59 -47.18 69.66
C PRO A 200 -20.98 -46.54 69.62
N ASP A 201 -21.93 -47.05 70.41
CA ASP A 201 -23.33 -46.58 70.38
C ASP A 201 -23.48 -45.08 70.68
N ASP A 202 -22.61 -44.52 71.53
CA ASP A 202 -22.55 -43.11 71.89
C ASP A 202 -21.90 -42.21 70.83
N LYS A 203 -21.24 -42.80 69.81
CA LYS A 203 -20.58 -42.10 68.69
C LYS A 203 -21.27 -42.30 67.33
N LYS A 204 -22.41 -42.98 67.28
CA LYS A 204 -23.16 -43.17 66.02
C LYS A 204 -23.78 -41.87 65.52
N LEU A 205 -23.51 -41.52 64.26
CA LEU A 205 -24.00 -40.28 63.66
C LEU A 205 -25.33 -40.53 62.92
N GLU A 206 -26.45 -40.19 63.55
CA GLU A 206 -27.81 -40.37 63.01
C GLU A 206 -28.01 -39.69 61.63
N TRP A 207 -27.28 -38.61 61.38
CA TRP A 207 -27.34 -37.86 60.13
C TRP A 207 -26.62 -38.52 58.94
N LEU A 208 -25.83 -39.57 59.18
CA LEU A 208 -25.22 -40.38 58.12
C LEU A 208 -26.02 -41.66 57.81
N GLN A 209 -26.97 -42.03 58.67
CA GLN A 209 -27.68 -43.30 58.53
C GLN A 209 -28.45 -43.42 57.20
N PRO A 210 -28.44 -44.60 56.54
CA PRO A 210 -29.23 -44.86 55.34
C PRO A 210 -30.70 -44.51 55.53
N GLY A 211 -31.27 -43.75 54.59
CA GLY A 211 -32.69 -43.40 54.61
C GLY A 211 -33.11 -42.36 55.67
N SER A 212 -32.17 -41.81 56.45
CA SER A 212 -32.47 -40.74 57.41
C SER A 212 -33.07 -39.49 56.72
N PRO A 213 -34.27 -39.02 57.13
CA PRO A 213 -34.82 -37.75 56.62
C PRO A 213 -33.96 -36.54 56.95
N GLU A 214 -33.06 -36.67 57.92
CA GLU A 214 -32.15 -35.63 58.37
C GLU A 214 -30.96 -35.48 57.42
N LYS A 215 -30.40 -36.60 56.93
CA LYS A 215 -29.39 -36.64 55.86
C LYS A 215 -29.79 -35.79 54.67
N GLN A 216 -31.03 -35.97 54.19
CA GLN A 216 -31.56 -35.23 53.03
C GLN A 216 -31.79 -33.73 53.31
N ARG A 217 -32.07 -33.35 54.57
CA ARG A 217 -32.20 -31.95 54.97
C ARG A 217 -30.84 -31.27 55.04
N LEU A 218 -29.83 -31.94 55.59
CA LEU A 218 -28.47 -31.42 55.69
C LEU A 218 -27.84 -31.20 54.31
N ILE A 219 -28.00 -32.15 53.38
CA ILE A 219 -27.51 -32.00 52.00
C ILE A 219 -28.04 -30.71 51.36
N LYS A 220 -29.36 -30.47 51.46
CA LYS A 220 -29.98 -29.26 50.90
C LYS A 220 -29.58 -27.99 51.63
N TYR A 221 -29.46 -28.06 52.96
CA TYR A 221 -29.12 -26.92 53.79
C TYR A 221 -27.71 -26.41 53.47
N PHE A 222 -26.72 -27.30 53.50
CA PHE A 222 -25.33 -26.93 53.24
C PHE A 222 -25.04 -26.64 51.77
N ALA A 223 -25.79 -27.22 50.82
CA ALA A 223 -25.73 -26.78 49.42
C ALA A 223 -26.20 -25.32 49.26
N ALA A 224 -27.28 -24.92 49.93
CA ALA A 224 -27.77 -23.53 49.87
C ALA A 224 -26.81 -22.53 50.54
N LEU A 225 -26.22 -22.90 51.69
CA LEU A 225 -25.19 -22.09 52.34
C LEU A 225 -23.93 -21.96 51.47
N GLY A 226 -23.51 -23.06 50.85
CA GLY A 226 -22.38 -23.10 49.93
C GLY A 226 -22.54 -22.15 48.74
N SER A 227 -23.71 -22.18 48.08
CA SER A 227 -24.00 -21.25 46.96
C SER A 227 -23.92 -19.79 47.38
N ARG A 228 -24.46 -19.44 48.56
CA ARG A 228 -24.40 -18.07 49.08
C ARG A 228 -22.96 -17.63 49.38
N GLN A 229 -22.13 -18.54 49.88
CA GLN A 229 -20.73 -18.25 50.18
C GLN A 229 -19.92 -18.00 48.90
N LEU A 230 -20.21 -18.74 47.83
CA LEU A 230 -19.60 -18.55 46.51
C LEU A 230 -19.96 -17.18 45.91
N GLU A 231 -21.25 -16.81 45.92
CA GLU A 231 -21.72 -15.49 45.44
C GLU A 231 -21.07 -14.32 46.21
N ARG A 232 -20.90 -14.46 47.53
CA ARG A 232 -20.26 -13.44 48.36
C ARG A 232 -18.78 -13.27 48.03
N PHE A 233 -18.09 -14.36 47.72
CA PHE A 233 -16.68 -14.31 47.32
C PHE A 233 -16.50 -13.60 45.99
N GLU A 234 -17.28 -13.98 44.98
CA GLU A 234 -17.26 -13.34 43.65
C GLU A 234 -17.54 -11.83 43.73
N LEU A 235 -18.49 -11.42 44.58
CA LEU A 235 -18.82 -10.01 44.79
C LEU A 235 -17.67 -9.21 45.43
N ASN A 236 -16.90 -9.83 46.33
CA ASN A 236 -15.77 -9.15 46.98
C ASN A 236 -14.58 -9.01 46.02
N GLU A 237 -14.29 -10.04 45.21
CA GLU A 237 -13.28 -9.99 44.14
C GLU A 237 -13.59 -8.84 43.15
N LEU A 238 -14.84 -8.75 42.71
CA LEU A 238 -15.31 -7.67 41.83
C LEU A 238 -15.13 -6.27 42.45
N LYS A 239 -15.41 -6.10 43.74
CA LYS A 239 -15.22 -4.81 44.44
C LYS A 239 -13.76 -4.42 44.55
N GLN A 240 -12.89 -5.37 44.84
CA GLN A 240 -11.46 -5.10 44.97
C GLN A 240 -10.84 -4.78 43.62
N HIS A 241 -11.29 -5.46 42.56
CA HIS A 241 -10.91 -5.13 41.19
C HIS A 241 -11.33 -3.70 40.79
N ALA A 242 -12.57 -3.31 41.09
CA ALA A 242 -13.07 -1.95 40.82
C ALA A 242 -12.29 -0.87 41.58
N ALA A 243 -11.90 -1.12 42.83
CA ALA A 243 -11.08 -0.18 43.61
C ALA A 243 -9.68 0.02 43.01
N ASN A 244 -9.05 -1.07 42.56
CA ASN A 244 -7.74 -1.00 41.90
C ASN A 244 -7.81 -0.26 40.55
N LEU A 245 -8.87 -0.51 39.77
CA LEU A 245 -9.13 0.21 38.51
C LEU A 245 -9.27 1.72 38.73
N ASN A 246 -10.01 2.14 39.76
CA ASN A 246 -10.16 3.57 40.08
C ASN A 246 -8.83 4.25 40.44
N GLN A 247 -7.94 3.56 41.14
CA GLN A 247 -6.60 4.10 41.45
C GLN A 247 -5.76 4.23 40.18
N VAL A 248 -5.80 3.24 39.29
CA VAL A 248 -5.10 3.28 38.00
C VAL A 248 -5.61 4.42 37.11
N VAL A 249 -6.92 4.69 37.11
CA VAL A 249 -7.52 5.81 36.38
C VAL A 249 -7.01 7.15 36.92
N ALA A 250 -6.93 7.31 38.25
CA ALA A 250 -6.42 8.53 38.87
C ALA A 250 -4.94 8.80 38.54
N ASP A 251 -4.11 7.76 38.59
CA ASP A 251 -2.68 7.88 38.26
C ASP A 251 -2.47 8.20 36.77
N ARG A 252 -3.29 7.62 35.88
CA ARG A 252 -3.27 7.91 34.44
C ARG A 252 -3.74 9.33 34.13
N GLN A 253 -4.74 9.84 34.82
CA GLN A 253 -5.18 11.24 34.66
C GLN A 253 -4.08 12.24 35.03
N ALA A 254 -3.29 11.96 36.07
CA ALA A 254 -2.13 12.78 36.41
C ALA A 254 -1.05 12.72 35.32
N GLN A 255 -0.85 11.57 34.69
CA GLN A 255 0.12 11.39 33.61
C GLN A 255 -0.30 12.10 32.32
N ILE A 256 -1.59 12.04 31.95
CA ILE A 256 -2.17 12.78 30.82
C ILE A 256 -1.99 14.29 31.01
N ALA A 257 -2.20 14.81 32.23
CA ALA A 257 -1.98 16.22 32.52
C ALA A 257 -0.52 16.66 32.31
N SER A 258 0.44 15.81 32.69
CA SER A 258 1.87 16.06 32.44
C SER A 258 2.22 16.00 30.96
N LEU A 259 1.62 15.08 30.20
CA LEU A 259 1.83 14.94 28.76
C LEU A 259 1.27 16.13 27.99
N ASN A 260 0.09 16.63 28.36
CA ASN A 260 -0.50 17.82 27.75
C ASN A 260 0.38 19.06 27.94
N GLN A 261 1.08 19.19 29.07
CA GLN A 261 2.08 20.26 29.26
C GLN A 261 3.31 20.08 28.35
N ALA A 262 3.75 18.83 28.12
CA ALA A 262 4.85 18.54 27.22
C ALA A 262 4.48 18.79 25.75
N VAL A 263 3.25 18.47 25.34
CA VAL A 263 2.71 18.78 24.01
C VAL A 263 2.66 20.29 23.80
N ALA A 264 2.11 21.05 24.75
CA ALA A 264 2.07 22.51 24.65
C ALA A 264 3.48 23.14 24.56
N TRP A 265 4.47 22.56 25.25
CA TRP A 265 5.87 22.98 25.12
C TRP A 265 6.46 22.65 23.75
N LEU A 266 6.14 21.48 23.19
CA LEU A 266 6.57 21.07 21.85
C LEU A 266 5.92 21.92 20.75
N ASP A 267 4.64 22.25 20.86
CA ASP A 267 3.94 23.13 19.93
C ASP A 267 4.62 24.51 19.88
N SER A 268 5.08 25.01 21.03
CA SER A 268 5.86 26.24 21.08
C SER A 268 7.23 26.12 20.40
N GLN A 269 7.87 24.94 20.42
CA GLN A 269 9.13 24.72 19.70
C GLN A 269 8.88 24.59 18.19
N ILE A 270 7.82 23.89 17.77
CA ILE A 270 7.42 23.76 16.38
C ILE A 270 7.11 25.13 15.78
N ALA A 271 6.40 25.99 16.51
CA ALA A 271 6.13 27.36 16.07
C ALA A 271 7.43 28.16 15.81
N ASN A 272 8.44 28.01 16.68
CA ASN A 272 9.73 28.68 16.53
C ASN A 272 10.55 28.11 15.36
N PHE A 273 10.49 26.78 15.16
CA PHE A 273 11.12 26.15 14.00
C PHE A 273 10.44 26.56 12.69
N ASN A 274 9.12 26.63 12.65
CA ASN A 274 8.38 27.09 11.47
C ASN A 274 8.71 28.54 11.11
N GLN A 275 8.91 29.41 12.10
CA GLN A 275 9.42 30.76 11.87
C GLN A 275 10.83 30.73 11.25
N THR A 276 11.71 29.87 11.77
CA THR A 276 13.06 29.71 11.23
C THR A 276 13.03 29.16 9.79
N VAL A 277 12.14 28.21 9.48
CA VAL A 277 11.94 27.67 8.14
C VAL A 277 11.43 28.75 7.19
N ALA A 278 10.44 29.55 7.60
CA ALA A 278 9.96 30.67 6.79
C ALA A 278 11.06 31.71 6.48
N GLU A 279 11.93 32.00 7.45
CA GLU A 279 13.10 32.85 7.23
C GLU A 279 14.10 32.22 6.23
N ARG A 280 14.25 30.89 6.24
CA ARG A 280 15.12 30.17 5.30
C ARG A 280 14.53 30.06 3.91
N ASP A 281 13.23 29.84 3.79
CA ASP A 281 12.52 29.83 2.51
C ASP A 281 12.63 31.20 1.83
N SER A 282 12.55 32.28 2.59
CA SER A 282 12.80 33.63 2.07
C SER A 282 14.24 33.81 1.58
N GLN A 283 15.23 33.18 2.22
CA GLN A 283 16.63 33.20 1.76
C GLN A 283 16.83 32.34 0.51
N ILE A 284 16.19 31.17 0.43
CA ILE A 284 16.23 30.28 -0.73
C ILE A 284 15.58 30.99 -1.92
N ALA A 285 14.42 31.61 -1.76
CA ALA A 285 13.76 32.39 -2.81
C ALA A 285 14.66 33.53 -3.34
N SER A 286 15.39 34.22 -2.45
CA SER A 286 16.36 35.24 -2.86
C SER A 286 17.55 34.66 -3.63
N LEU A 287 18.01 33.46 -3.27
CA LEU A 287 19.09 32.77 -3.97
C LEU A 287 18.63 32.23 -5.34
N ASP A 288 17.40 31.71 -5.43
CA ASP A 288 16.79 31.26 -6.67
C ASP A 288 16.61 32.42 -7.65
N GLN A 289 16.20 33.59 -7.16
CA GLN A 289 16.15 34.81 -7.97
C GLN A 289 17.55 35.18 -8.48
N GLY A 290 18.58 35.12 -7.64
CA GLY A 290 19.97 35.36 -8.05
C GLY A 290 20.48 34.33 -9.07
N MET A 291 20.11 33.05 -8.92
CA MET A 291 20.44 32.00 -9.90
C MET A 291 19.71 32.22 -11.23
N ALA A 292 18.45 32.64 -11.21
CA ALA A 292 17.69 32.98 -12.41
C ALA A 292 18.32 34.16 -13.16
N GLU A 293 18.76 35.20 -12.44
CA GLU A 293 19.51 36.32 -13.02
C GLU A 293 20.84 35.87 -13.63
N CYS A 294 21.59 34.99 -12.94
CA CYS A 294 22.81 34.41 -13.50
C CYS A 294 22.54 33.53 -14.73
N GLN A 295 21.47 32.73 -14.73
CA GLN A 295 21.06 31.93 -15.88
C GLN A 295 20.65 32.80 -17.07
N ALA A 296 19.94 33.91 -16.83
CA ALA A 296 19.60 34.89 -17.85
C ALA A 296 20.86 35.56 -18.43
N GLN A 297 21.85 35.89 -17.59
CA GLN A 297 23.15 36.40 -18.05
C GLN A 297 23.93 35.36 -18.87
N ILE A 298 23.93 34.10 -18.44
CA ILE A 298 24.55 32.99 -19.20
C ILE A 298 23.84 32.80 -20.55
N ALA A 299 22.51 32.88 -20.60
CA ALA A 299 21.76 32.79 -21.83
C ALA A 299 22.08 33.95 -22.79
N ASN A 300 22.17 35.17 -22.28
CA ASN A 300 22.57 36.35 -23.06
C ASN A 300 24.02 36.24 -23.56
N LEU A 301 24.94 35.76 -22.72
CA LEU A 301 26.32 35.49 -23.12
C LEU A 301 26.40 34.40 -24.20
N LYS A 302 25.62 33.32 -24.09
CA LYS A 302 25.53 32.28 -25.13
C LYS A 302 24.97 32.83 -26.45
N GLN A 303 23.96 33.69 -26.39
CA GLN A 303 23.44 34.38 -27.57
C GLN A 303 24.51 35.27 -28.20
N THR A 304 25.22 36.06 -27.39
CA THR A 304 26.32 36.92 -27.85
C THR A 304 27.45 36.11 -28.48
N MET A 305 27.78 34.95 -27.91
CA MET A 305 28.75 34.01 -28.49
C MET A 305 28.26 33.49 -29.85
N THR A 306 27.00 33.10 -29.94
CA THR A 306 26.38 32.63 -31.20
C THR A 306 26.40 33.71 -32.28
N GLU A 307 26.09 34.96 -31.92
CA GLU A 307 26.17 36.12 -32.82
C GLU A 307 27.61 36.37 -33.28
N ARG A 308 28.59 36.25 -32.37
CA ARG A 308 30.02 36.36 -32.71
C ARG A 308 30.51 35.22 -33.58
N ASP A 309 30.07 33.98 -33.34
CA ASP A 309 30.37 32.84 -34.20
C ASP A 309 29.80 33.03 -35.60
N GLY A 310 28.59 33.60 -35.71
CA GLY A 310 28.00 34.04 -36.97
C GLY A 310 28.82 35.12 -37.69
N GLN A 311 29.32 36.12 -36.95
CA GLN A 311 30.22 37.15 -37.50
C GLN A 311 31.54 36.55 -37.96
N ILE A 312 32.13 35.62 -37.19
CA ILE A 312 33.35 34.90 -37.55
C ILE A 312 33.12 34.07 -38.81
N ALA A 313 31.99 33.39 -38.94
CA ALA A 313 31.63 32.64 -40.15
C ALA A 313 31.50 33.56 -41.38
N SER A 314 30.87 34.72 -41.23
CA SER A 314 30.75 35.73 -42.30
C SER A 314 32.11 36.33 -42.70
N LEU A 315 32.98 36.59 -41.71
CA LEU A 315 34.36 37.02 -41.93
C LEU A 315 35.16 35.95 -42.67
N ASN A 316 35.05 34.68 -42.26
CA ASN A 316 35.71 33.55 -42.92
C ASN A 316 35.23 33.37 -44.36
N GLN A 317 33.94 33.56 -44.63
CA GLN A 317 33.41 33.57 -45.99
C GLN A 317 34.02 34.73 -46.81
N THR A 318 34.09 35.92 -46.24
CA THR A 318 34.71 37.09 -46.89
C THR A 318 36.20 36.85 -47.19
N VAL A 319 36.93 36.22 -46.26
CA VAL A 319 38.34 35.82 -46.46
C VAL A 319 38.43 34.81 -47.60
N THR A 320 37.55 33.81 -47.64
CA THR A 320 37.51 32.81 -48.72
C THR A 320 37.22 33.44 -50.08
N GLU A 321 36.28 34.40 -50.14
CA GLU A 321 35.98 35.17 -51.35
C GLU A 321 37.18 36.02 -51.79
N ARG A 322 37.89 36.65 -50.84
CA ARG A 322 39.12 37.41 -51.09
C ARG A 322 40.24 36.49 -51.59
N ASP A 323 40.41 35.31 -51.02
CA ASP A 323 41.41 34.32 -51.47
C ASP A 323 41.11 33.82 -52.89
N SER A 324 39.83 33.63 -53.22
CA SER A 324 39.40 33.33 -54.59
C SER A 324 39.71 34.48 -55.55
N GLN A 325 39.48 35.73 -55.13
CA GLN A 325 39.83 36.91 -55.93
C GLN A 325 41.35 37.03 -56.13
N ILE A 326 42.14 36.83 -55.08
CA ILE A 326 43.61 36.82 -55.14
C ILE A 326 44.08 35.73 -56.10
N SER A 327 43.50 34.53 -56.04
CA SER A 327 43.81 33.43 -56.96
C SER A 327 43.48 33.79 -58.41
N SER A 328 42.34 34.44 -58.66
CA SER A 328 41.99 34.92 -60.00
C SER A 328 42.93 36.01 -60.51
N LEU A 329 43.39 36.91 -59.63
CA LEU A 329 44.37 37.94 -59.94
C LEU A 329 45.74 37.33 -60.24
N HIS A 330 46.19 36.33 -59.47
CA HIS A 330 47.41 35.58 -59.75
C HIS A 330 47.34 34.89 -61.11
N GLN A 331 46.20 34.30 -61.46
CA GLN A 331 45.99 33.71 -62.79
C GLN A 331 46.08 34.77 -63.90
N ALA A 332 45.42 35.93 -63.71
CA ALA A 332 45.48 37.04 -64.67
C ALA A 332 46.89 37.64 -64.80
N VAL A 333 47.67 37.68 -63.72
CA VAL A 333 49.08 38.08 -63.74
C VAL A 333 49.92 37.06 -64.52
N ALA A 334 49.76 35.77 -64.27
CA ALA A 334 50.45 34.71 -65.02
C ALA A 334 50.10 34.74 -66.53
N GLU A 335 48.86 35.07 -66.87
CA GLU A 335 48.39 35.23 -68.24
C GLU A 335 49.00 36.47 -68.91
N ARG A 336 49.12 37.58 -68.16
CA ARG A 336 49.84 38.79 -68.59
C ARG A 336 51.33 38.55 -68.76
N ASP A 337 51.97 37.81 -67.86
CA ASP A 337 53.38 37.43 -67.98
C ASP A 337 53.63 36.54 -69.22
N SER A 338 52.68 35.65 -69.52
CA SER A 338 52.69 34.86 -70.75
C SER A 338 52.53 35.74 -71.99
N GLN A 339 51.66 36.77 -71.94
CA GLN A 339 51.53 37.77 -73.01
C GLN A 339 52.79 38.63 -73.18
N ILE A 340 53.40 39.09 -72.08
CA ILE A 340 54.67 39.84 -72.11
C ILE A 340 55.76 38.97 -72.73
N THR A 341 55.82 37.68 -72.39
CA THR A 341 56.76 36.73 -73.00
C THR A 341 56.54 36.62 -74.51
N ARG A 342 55.28 36.51 -74.97
CA ARG A 342 54.95 36.49 -76.42
C ARG A 342 55.27 37.81 -77.11
N LEU A 343 55.02 38.94 -76.46
CA LEU A 343 55.34 40.27 -77.00
C LEU A 343 56.85 40.48 -77.09
N ASN A 344 57.63 40.01 -76.12
CA ASN A 344 59.09 40.02 -76.18
C ASN A 344 59.61 39.12 -77.31
N GLN A 345 59.02 37.94 -77.52
CA GLN A 345 59.35 37.09 -78.66
C GLN A 345 59.03 37.78 -80.00
N THR A 346 57.87 38.45 -80.09
CA THR A 346 57.47 39.23 -81.27
C THR A 346 58.38 40.44 -81.49
N GLY A 347 58.87 41.06 -80.41
CA GLY A 347 59.88 42.11 -80.45
C GLY A 347 61.20 41.61 -81.02
N ALA A 348 61.68 40.45 -80.56
CA ALA A 348 62.88 39.80 -81.09
C ALA A 348 62.73 39.42 -82.58
N ASP A 349 61.55 38.95 -83.00
CA ASP A 349 61.24 38.65 -84.41
C ASP A 349 61.21 39.93 -85.28
N ARG A 350 60.67 41.03 -84.74
CA ARG A 350 60.68 42.35 -85.40
C ARG A 350 62.07 42.95 -85.48
N ASP A 351 62.92 42.78 -84.48
CA ASP A 351 64.32 43.21 -84.53
C ASP A 351 65.11 42.42 -85.59
N SER A 352 64.81 41.12 -85.77
CA SER A 352 65.32 40.34 -86.91
C SER A 352 64.80 40.86 -88.26
N GLN A 353 63.53 41.26 -88.36
CA GLN A 353 62.98 41.86 -89.58
C GLN A 353 63.58 43.24 -89.88
N ILE A 354 63.81 44.07 -88.87
CA ILE A 354 64.49 45.37 -88.99
C ILE A 354 65.93 45.15 -89.48
N THR A 355 66.62 44.12 -88.99
CA THR A 355 67.95 43.76 -89.51
C THR A 355 67.89 43.32 -90.99
N SER A 356 66.84 42.62 -91.42
CA SER A 356 66.64 42.28 -92.84
C SER A 356 66.30 43.51 -93.71
N LEU A 357 65.60 44.49 -93.15
CA LEU A 357 65.28 45.76 -93.79
C LEU A 357 66.50 46.69 -93.85
N ASP A 358 67.39 46.65 -92.86
CA ASP A 358 68.72 47.27 -92.92
C ASP A 358 69.54 46.73 -94.11
N GLN A 359 69.36 45.47 -94.49
CA GLN A 359 70.03 44.88 -95.65
C GLN A 359 69.39 45.30 -96.99
N ALA A 360 68.05 45.35 -97.07
CA ALA A 360 67.33 45.77 -98.27
C ALA A 360 67.47 47.28 -98.58
N VAL A 361 67.48 48.15 -97.56
CA VAL A 361 67.67 49.60 -97.73
C VAL A 361 69.12 49.93 -98.13
N ALA A 362 70.10 49.13 -97.69
CA ALA A 362 71.48 49.24 -98.18
C ALA A 362 71.61 48.87 -99.67
N GLU A 363 70.90 47.84 -100.14
CA GLU A 363 70.86 47.45 -101.56
C GLU A 363 70.14 48.47 -102.45
N TYR A 364 69.06 49.10 -101.97
CA TYR A 364 68.37 50.18 -102.70
C TYR A 364 69.19 51.48 -102.75
N LYS A 365 69.96 51.81 -101.70
CA LYS A 365 70.89 52.96 -101.71
C LYS A 365 72.04 52.79 -102.72
N ALA A 366 72.40 51.56 -103.10
CA ALA A 366 73.44 51.30 -104.10
C ALA A 366 72.96 51.51 -105.57
N GLN A 367 71.64 51.59 -105.82
CA GLN A 367 71.07 51.73 -107.18
C GLN A 367 70.58 53.15 -107.53
N MET A 368 70.61 54.06 -106.55
CA MET A 368 70.19 55.46 -106.62
C MET A 368 70.85 56.34 -107.72
N PRO A 369 72.02 56.01 -108.31
CA PRO A 369 72.55 56.78 -109.44
C PRO A 369 71.74 56.61 -110.75
N SER A 370 71.02 55.50 -110.94
CA SER A 370 70.34 55.21 -112.22
C SER A 370 68.99 55.92 -112.41
N PHE A 371 68.32 56.30 -111.31
CA PHE A 371 67.03 56.99 -111.37
C PHE A 371 67.12 58.49 -111.64
N HIS A 372 68.30 59.11 -111.52
CA HIS A 372 68.53 60.45 -112.07
C HIS A 372 68.52 60.47 -113.62
N GLN A 373 68.68 59.32 -114.28
CA GLN A 373 68.74 59.23 -115.75
C GLN A 373 67.37 59.04 -116.42
N ALA A 374 66.28 59.02 -115.65
CA ALA A 374 64.92 59.23 -116.16
C ALA A 374 64.55 60.72 -116.29
N VAL A 375 65.39 61.66 -115.82
CA VAL A 375 65.30 63.05 -116.29
C VAL A 375 65.82 63.18 -117.73
N ALA A 376 66.67 62.24 -118.20
CA ALA A 376 67.29 62.31 -119.52
C ALA A 376 66.44 61.75 -120.67
N GLU A 377 65.31 61.08 -120.41
CA GLU A 377 64.39 60.80 -121.51
C GLU A 377 63.68 62.08 -122.04
N ARG A 378 63.78 63.24 -121.37
CA ARG A 378 62.89 64.37 -121.70
C ARG A 378 63.30 65.29 -122.85
N ASP A 379 64.50 65.20 -123.41
CA ASP A 379 64.82 65.93 -124.65
C ASP A 379 64.58 65.11 -125.93
N ASN A 380 64.81 63.79 -125.93
CA ASN A 380 64.75 63.01 -127.18
C ASN A 380 63.40 62.41 -127.53
N ARG A 381 62.33 62.90 -126.89
CA ARG A 381 60.98 62.85 -127.46
C ARG A 381 60.51 64.21 -128.02
N ILE A 382 61.35 65.25 -128.00
CA ILE A 382 61.03 66.64 -128.43
C ILE A 382 61.71 67.05 -129.75
N VAL A 383 62.40 66.15 -130.46
CA VAL A 383 62.96 66.46 -131.80
C VAL A 383 62.06 66.06 -132.98
N CYS A 384 61.00 65.27 -132.80
CA CYS A 384 60.11 64.94 -133.93
C CYS A 384 58.65 64.72 -133.55
N LEU A 385 58.08 65.66 -132.78
CA LEU A 385 56.64 65.99 -132.81
C LEU A 385 56.39 67.45 -132.37
N ASN A 386 57.39 68.31 -132.55
CA ASN A 386 57.18 69.74 -132.77
C ASN A 386 57.00 69.96 -134.28
N GLN A 387 55.75 69.94 -134.72
CA GLN A 387 55.12 70.86 -135.67
C GLN A 387 53.73 70.27 -135.89
N THR A 388 52.74 70.57 -135.06
CA THR A 388 52.22 71.91 -134.75
C THR A 388 51.40 71.77 -133.45
N VAL A 389 51.67 72.34 -132.27
CA VAL A 389 52.40 73.57 -131.84
C VAL A 389 51.86 74.86 -132.42
N THR A 390 50.55 75.04 -132.50
CA THR A 390 50.02 76.41 -132.63
C THR A 390 48.76 76.71 -131.82
N GLU A 391 48.33 75.80 -130.94
CA GLU A 391 47.32 76.12 -129.93
C GLU A 391 47.77 75.49 -128.60
N CYS A 392 48.86 76.00 -128.03
CA CYS A 392 48.86 77.14 -127.11
C CYS A 392 47.94 76.93 -125.90
N GLN A 393 48.49 76.60 -124.73
CA GLN A 393 49.32 77.48 -123.88
C GLN A 393 48.45 78.26 -122.89
N GLU A 394 47.87 77.59 -121.89
CA GLU A 394 47.36 78.41 -120.77
C GLU A 394 47.27 77.78 -119.38
N GLN A 395 47.41 76.46 -119.17
CA GLN A 395 47.17 75.92 -117.83
C GLN A 395 48.33 75.13 -117.22
N ILE A 396 49.55 75.38 -117.72
CA ILE A 396 50.82 75.20 -116.99
C ILE A 396 51.07 76.47 -116.16
N THR A 397 50.18 76.78 -115.23
CA THR A 397 50.43 77.83 -114.24
C THR A 397 49.96 77.43 -112.84
N THR A 398 48.98 76.53 -112.72
CA THR A 398 48.36 76.28 -111.41
C THR A 398 49.01 75.15 -110.61
N LEU A 399 49.84 74.30 -111.22
CA LEU A 399 50.50 73.18 -110.53
C LEU A 399 51.83 73.54 -109.83
N SER A 400 52.40 74.72 -110.10
CA SER A 400 53.56 75.23 -109.34
C SER A 400 53.20 75.79 -107.96
N GLN A 401 51.92 75.99 -107.66
CA GLN A 401 51.47 76.53 -106.37
C GLN A 401 51.29 75.44 -105.29
N ALA A 402 51.09 74.17 -105.67
CA ALA A 402 50.77 73.08 -104.73
C ALA A 402 51.99 72.47 -104.00
N VAL A 403 53.21 72.75 -104.47
CA VAL A 403 54.46 72.27 -103.83
C VAL A 403 54.98 73.27 -102.80
N GLN A 404 54.68 74.56 -102.96
CA GLN A 404 55.10 75.61 -102.01
C GLN A 404 54.31 75.57 -100.69
N ASP A 405 53.08 75.06 -100.70
CA ASP A 405 52.20 75.01 -99.51
C ASP A 405 52.44 73.77 -98.61
N LYS A 406 53.20 72.77 -99.06
CA LYS A 406 53.49 71.56 -98.29
C LYS A 406 54.72 71.68 -97.37
N ASP A 407 55.69 72.52 -97.73
CA ASP A 407 56.86 72.80 -96.87
C ASP A 407 56.54 73.74 -95.70
N GLY A 408 55.45 74.53 -95.80
CA GLY A 408 54.93 75.32 -94.68
C GLY A 408 54.24 74.49 -93.57
N GLN A 409 53.67 73.33 -93.90
CA GLN A 409 52.95 72.49 -92.94
C GLN A 409 53.89 71.62 -92.06
N MET A 410 55.12 71.36 -92.50
CA MET A 410 56.11 70.61 -91.72
C MET A 410 56.80 71.44 -90.62
N ALA A 411 56.85 72.77 -90.77
CA ALA A 411 57.41 73.66 -89.75
C ALA A 411 56.48 73.82 -88.53
N THR A 412 55.15 73.82 -88.74
CA THR A 412 54.16 73.99 -87.67
C THR A 412 53.85 72.69 -86.92
N LEU A 413 54.07 71.51 -87.53
CA LEU A 413 53.88 70.21 -86.87
C LEU A 413 55.01 69.86 -85.88
N ASN A 414 56.24 70.33 -86.14
CA ASN A 414 57.39 70.12 -85.24
C ASN A 414 57.35 71.00 -83.98
N GLN A 415 56.58 72.09 -83.98
CA GLN A 415 56.32 72.90 -82.78
C GLN A 415 55.24 72.27 -81.87
N ALA A 416 54.31 71.50 -82.43
CA ALA A 416 53.25 70.80 -81.67
C ALA A 416 53.69 69.46 -81.03
N LEU A 417 54.79 68.86 -81.49
CA LEU A 417 55.35 67.63 -80.89
C LEU A 417 56.25 67.89 -79.67
N ALA A 418 56.89 69.07 -79.59
CA ALA A 418 57.69 69.47 -78.42
C ALA A 418 56.83 69.80 -77.18
N GLU A 419 55.60 70.31 -77.37
CA GLU A 419 54.68 70.64 -76.26
C GLU A 419 53.86 69.45 -75.73
N ARG A 420 53.81 68.33 -76.46
CA ARG A 420 53.15 67.07 -76.04
C ARG A 420 54.09 66.15 -75.25
N GLY A 421 55.40 66.20 -75.52
CA GLY A 421 56.44 65.42 -74.83
C GLY A 421 56.67 65.83 -73.36
N LEU A 422 56.52 67.12 -73.02
CA LEU A 422 56.64 67.59 -71.64
C LEU A 422 55.42 67.29 -70.76
N ARG A 423 54.20 67.17 -71.34
CA ARG A 423 52.97 66.88 -70.56
C ARG A 423 52.75 65.39 -70.29
N SER A 424 53.44 64.48 -71.02
CA SER A 424 53.36 63.03 -70.77
C SER A 424 54.37 62.55 -69.74
N THR A 425 55.57 63.15 -69.69
CA THR A 425 56.61 62.83 -68.69
C THR A 425 56.23 63.35 -67.30
N ASP A 426 55.60 64.52 -67.20
CA ASP A 426 55.11 65.05 -65.90
C ASP A 426 53.90 64.27 -65.36
N ARG A 427 53.02 63.74 -66.23
CA ARG A 427 51.90 62.86 -65.80
C ARG A 427 52.37 61.48 -65.34
N LEU A 428 53.39 60.90 -65.97
CA LEU A 428 53.98 59.63 -65.55
C LEU A 428 54.78 59.77 -64.25
N ALA A 429 55.54 60.86 -64.08
CA ALA A 429 56.26 61.15 -62.84
C ALA A 429 55.30 61.41 -61.65
N ALA A 430 54.19 62.12 -61.88
CA ALA A 430 53.16 62.35 -60.85
C ALA A 430 52.41 61.06 -60.46
N MET A 431 52.16 60.16 -61.41
CA MET A 431 51.44 58.90 -61.14
C MET A 431 52.34 57.86 -60.45
N VAL A 432 53.62 57.78 -60.79
CA VAL A 432 54.61 56.98 -60.06
C VAL A 432 54.86 57.54 -58.67
N SER A 433 54.94 58.86 -58.51
CA SER A 433 55.05 59.49 -57.18
C SER A 433 53.84 59.20 -56.30
N LYS A 434 52.62 59.28 -56.86
CA LYS A 434 51.37 58.94 -56.16
C LYS A 434 51.27 57.45 -55.78
N LEU A 435 51.65 56.54 -56.68
CA LEU A 435 51.66 55.09 -56.40
C LEU A 435 52.72 54.71 -55.37
N THR A 436 53.90 55.33 -55.41
CA THR A 436 54.96 55.13 -54.39
C THR A 436 54.53 55.69 -53.02
N GLN A 437 53.79 56.80 -52.99
CA GLN A 437 53.22 57.35 -51.76
C GLN A 437 52.09 56.47 -51.20
N GLU A 438 51.22 55.92 -52.05
CA GLU A 438 50.18 54.98 -51.66
C GLU A 438 50.74 53.61 -51.21
N MET A 439 51.84 53.14 -51.81
CA MET A 439 52.55 51.94 -51.35
C MET A 439 53.20 52.18 -49.99
N ALA A 440 53.89 53.31 -49.80
CA ALA A 440 54.47 53.66 -48.50
C ALA A 440 53.40 53.85 -47.40
N GLU A 441 52.23 54.38 -47.74
CA GLU A 441 51.11 54.52 -46.81
C GLU A 441 50.47 53.15 -46.48
N ARG A 442 50.36 52.25 -47.47
CA ARG A 442 49.92 50.86 -47.25
C ARG A 442 50.91 50.06 -46.43
N ASP A 443 52.22 50.22 -46.64
CA ASP A 443 53.25 49.55 -45.84
C ASP A 443 53.27 50.07 -44.39
N ARG A 444 53.03 51.37 -44.17
CA ARG A 444 52.80 51.92 -42.82
C ARG A 444 51.53 51.38 -42.18
N GLN A 445 50.44 51.25 -42.95
CA GLN A 445 49.20 50.63 -42.44
C GLN A 445 49.39 49.16 -42.10
N ILE A 446 50.09 48.38 -42.92
CA ILE A 446 50.41 46.97 -42.65
C ILE A 446 51.29 46.86 -41.40
N THR A 447 52.30 47.73 -41.26
CA THR A 447 53.15 47.76 -40.06
C THR A 447 52.36 48.15 -38.81
N SER A 448 51.47 49.13 -38.91
CA SER A 448 50.56 49.54 -37.83
C SER A 448 49.55 48.44 -37.47
N LEU A 449 49.03 47.71 -38.46
CA LEU A 449 48.11 46.57 -38.27
C LEU A 449 48.84 45.39 -37.64
N ASN A 450 50.06 45.08 -38.07
CA ASN A 450 50.87 44.02 -37.47
C ASN A 450 51.26 44.36 -36.02
N GLN A 451 51.57 45.62 -35.72
CA GLN A 451 51.80 46.09 -34.35
C GLN A 451 50.50 46.01 -33.51
N ALA A 452 49.35 46.34 -34.09
CA ALA A 452 48.06 46.23 -33.42
C ALA A 452 47.66 44.76 -33.18
N VAL A 453 47.95 43.85 -34.12
CA VAL A 453 47.76 42.41 -33.99
C VAL A 453 48.69 41.86 -32.90
N GLN A 454 49.98 42.19 -32.89
CA GLN A 454 50.88 41.79 -31.79
C GLN A 454 50.44 42.34 -30.42
N ASN A 455 49.97 43.58 -30.36
CA ASN A 455 49.43 44.16 -29.12
C ASN A 455 48.13 43.46 -28.69
N LYS A 456 47.27 43.08 -29.64
CA LYS A 456 46.04 42.31 -29.39
C LYS A 456 46.36 40.88 -28.97
N ASP A 457 47.34 40.23 -29.57
CA ASP A 457 47.82 38.89 -29.18
C ASP A 457 48.42 38.91 -27.77
N GLY A 458 49.18 39.97 -27.44
CA GLY A 458 49.65 40.21 -26.06
C GLY A 458 48.51 40.47 -25.07
N GLN A 459 47.46 41.20 -25.49
CA GLN A 459 46.25 41.39 -24.67
C GLN A 459 45.45 40.09 -24.51
N ILE A 460 45.34 39.26 -25.55
CA ILE A 460 44.68 37.96 -25.53
C ILE A 460 45.47 37.01 -24.63
N ALA A 461 46.80 36.98 -24.71
CA ALA A 461 47.64 36.17 -23.83
C ALA A 461 47.48 36.61 -22.35
N ASN A 462 47.49 37.92 -22.08
CA ASN A 462 47.27 38.44 -20.72
C ASN A 462 45.84 38.19 -20.22
N LEU A 463 44.84 38.30 -21.09
CA LEU A 463 43.44 37.99 -20.76
C LEU A 463 43.24 36.50 -20.52
N ASN A 464 43.86 35.62 -21.31
CA ASN A 464 43.82 34.16 -21.13
C ASN A 464 44.54 33.74 -19.85
N GLN A 465 45.68 34.36 -19.53
CA GLN A 465 46.36 34.15 -18.24
C GLN A 465 45.49 34.63 -17.07
N ALA A 466 44.87 35.82 -17.19
CA ALA A 466 43.96 36.34 -16.17
C ALA A 466 42.67 35.53 -16.04
N LEU A 467 42.15 34.95 -17.13
CA LEU A 467 41.02 34.04 -17.15
C LEU A 467 41.39 32.73 -16.48
N ALA A 468 42.53 32.11 -16.83
CA ALA A 468 43.02 30.89 -16.20
C ALA A 468 43.26 31.09 -14.69
N ASP A 469 43.86 32.22 -14.29
CA ASP A 469 44.06 32.56 -12.87
C ASP A 469 42.75 32.87 -12.13
N ARG A 470 41.71 33.33 -12.83
CA ARG A 470 40.39 33.62 -12.27
C ARG A 470 39.52 32.36 -12.22
N GLU A 471 39.64 31.48 -13.21
CA GLU A 471 39.07 30.13 -13.23
C GLU A 471 39.67 29.32 -12.08
N LEU A 472 41.00 29.26 -11.95
CA LEU A 472 41.69 28.56 -10.87
C LEU A 472 41.27 29.09 -9.49
N ARG A 473 41.22 30.42 -9.31
CA ARG A 473 40.73 31.03 -8.06
C ARG A 473 39.24 30.81 -7.82
N SER A 474 38.43 30.69 -8.87
CA SER A 474 37.01 30.37 -8.76
C SER A 474 36.77 28.91 -8.43
N THR A 475 37.53 27.98 -9.03
CA THR A 475 37.49 26.55 -8.72
C THR A 475 38.03 26.28 -7.33
N ASP A 476 39.08 26.97 -6.88
CA ASP A 476 39.59 26.83 -5.51
C ASP A 476 38.60 27.41 -4.48
N ARG A 477 37.97 28.55 -4.78
CA ARG A 477 36.89 29.09 -3.93
C ARG A 477 35.65 28.20 -3.93
N LEU A 478 35.26 27.66 -5.07
CA LEU A 478 34.12 26.74 -5.19
C LEU A 478 34.44 25.42 -4.49
N ALA A 479 35.65 24.87 -4.63
CA ALA A 479 36.07 23.66 -3.92
C ALA A 479 36.14 23.89 -2.41
N ALA A 480 36.62 25.05 -1.95
CA ALA A 480 36.61 25.41 -0.53
C ALA A 480 35.18 25.64 -0.01
N LEU A 481 34.30 26.27 -0.79
CA LEU A 481 32.90 26.49 -0.43
C LEU A 481 32.10 25.19 -0.43
N VAL A 482 32.31 24.32 -1.41
CA VAL A 482 31.71 22.97 -1.50
C VAL A 482 32.25 22.08 -0.38
N SER A 483 33.52 22.15 -0.03
CA SER A 483 34.08 21.42 1.12
C SER A 483 33.46 21.91 2.44
N LYS A 484 33.34 23.24 2.61
CA LYS A 484 32.69 23.83 3.79
C LYS A 484 31.20 23.51 3.85
N LEU A 485 30.47 23.63 2.74
CA LEU A 485 29.05 23.29 2.64
C LEU A 485 28.83 21.78 2.82
N THR A 486 29.69 20.92 2.29
CA THR A 486 29.62 19.46 2.49
C THR A 486 29.86 19.10 3.95
N GLN A 487 30.80 19.75 4.65
CA GLN A 487 30.96 19.58 6.10
C GLN A 487 29.76 20.07 6.89
N GLU A 488 29.23 21.25 6.53
CA GLU A 488 28.04 21.81 7.15
C GLU A 488 26.77 20.98 6.90
N ILE A 489 26.63 20.39 5.70
CA ILE A 489 25.57 19.45 5.34
C ILE A 489 25.76 18.16 6.12
N ALA A 490 26.96 17.57 6.18
CA ALA A 490 27.20 16.35 6.95
C ALA A 490 27.00 16.52 8.47
N GLU A 491 27.23 17.73 9.00
CA GLU A 491 26.93 18.06 10.40
C GLU A 491 25.42 18.26 10.60
N ARG A 492 24.74 18.91 9.65
CA ARG A 492 23.28 19.06 9.64
C ARG A 492 22.56 17.74 9.45
N ASP A 493 23.05 16.84 8.61
CA ASP A 493 22.52 15.49 8.40
C ASP A 493 22.68 14.64 9.67
N ARG A 494 23.78 14.81 10.41
CA ARG A 494 23.94 14.19 11.73
C ARG A 494 22.97 14.76 12.76
N GLN A 495 22.71 16.08 12.74
CA GLN A 495 21.71 16.71 13.61
C GLN A 495 20.28 16.29 13.23
N ILE A 496 19.96 16.24 11.94
CA ILE A 496 18.67 15.80 11.41
C ILE A 496 18.47 14.31 11.73
N ALA A 497 19.49 13.46 11.58
CA ALA A 497 19.40 12.05 11.96
C ALA A 497 19.14 11.88 13.46
N SER A 498 19.82 12.67 14.30
CA SER A 498 19.61 12.68 15.76
C SER A 498 18.21 13.18 16.15
N ILE A 499 17.74 14.26 15.52
CA ILE A 499 16.41 14.81 15.73
C ILE A 499 15.34 13.84 15.21
N ASN A 500 15.52 13.25 14.03
CA ASN A 500 14.59 12.27 13.45
C ASN A 500 14.53 11.01 14.31
N GLN A 501 15.65 10.56 14.89
CA GLN A 501 15.64 9.46 15.85
C GLN A 501 14.87 9.84 17.13
N ALA A 502 15.08 11.04 17.67
CA ALA A 502 14.34 11.51 18.84
C ALA A 502 12.85 11.76 18.56
N VAL A 503 12.51 12.22 17.35
CA VAL A 503 11.13 12.37 16.86
C VAL A 503 10.50 11.01 16.67
N THR A 504 11.18 10.04 16.06
CA THR A 504 10.69 8.65 15.91
C THR A 504 10.46 7.98 17.28
N GLU A 505 11.36 8.18 18.23
CA GLU A 505 11.18 7.70 19.61
C GLU A 505 10.00 8.36 20.31
N ARG A 506 9.81 9.68 20.12
CA ARG A 506 8.69 10.44 20.70
C ARG A 506 7.36 10.14 20.00
N GLU A 507 7.35 9.96 18.69
CA GLU A 507 6.19 9.51 17.90
C GLU A 507 5.79 8.10 18.32
N GLY A 508 6.77 7.20 18.55
CA GLY A 508 6.51 5.90 19.14
C GLY A 508 5.98 5.97 20.58
N GLN A 509 6.38 6.97 21.37
CA GLN A 509 5.79 7.21 22.69
C GLN A 509 4.38 7.81 22.61
N ILE A 510 4.15 8.77 21.71
CA ILE A 510 2.84 9.40 21.47
C ILE A 510 1.85 8.39 20.89
N ALA A 511 2.27 7.54 19.95
CA ALA A 511 1.44 6.46 19.40
C ALA A 511 1.03 5.47 20.50
N ARG A 512 1.99 5.06 21.35
CA ARG A 512 1.70 4.20 22.51
C ARG A 512 0.77 4.87 23.53
N LEU A 513 0.94 6.17 23.78
CA LEU A 513 0.08 6.93 24.69
C LEU A 513 -1.31 7.18 24.11
N ASN A 514 -1.43 7.46 22.82
CA ASN A 514 -2.71 7.65 22.13
C ASN A 514 -3.48 6.34 22.03
N GLN A 515 -2.80 5.22 21.77
CA GLN A 515 -3.37 3.89 21.86
C GLN A 515 -3.85 3.61 23.31
N THR A 516 -3.01 3.93 24.30
CA THR A 516 -3.37 3.79 25.72
C THR A 516 -4.54 4.70 26.14
N VAL A 517 -4.71 5.87 25.52
CA VAL A 517 -5.84 6.78 25.77
C VAL A 517 -7.10 6.26 25.07
N ALA A 518 -7.00 5.83 23.81
CA ALA A 518 -8.12 5.26 23.06
C ALA A 518 -8.68 3.99 23.72
N GLU A 519 -7.81 3.07 24.15
CA GLU A 519 -8.20 1.88 24.91
C GLU A 519 -8.89 2.23 26.24
N ARG A 520 -8.57 3.40 26.83
CA ARG A 520 -9.19 3.84 28.10
C ARG A 520 -10.46 4.63 27.91
N ASP A 521 -10.60 5.37 26.82
CA ASP A 521 -11.84 6.05 26.47
C ASP A 521 -12.92 5.02 26.11
N GLU A 522 -12.55 3.93 25.42
CA GLU A 522 -13.46 2.78 25.21
C GLU A 522 -13.82 2.06 26.52
N GLU A 523 -12.87 1.90 27.45
CA GLU A 523 -13.12 1.30 28.78
C GLU A 523 -14.05 2.18 29.63
N ILE A 524 -13.85 3.51 29.62
CA ILE A 524 -14.70 4.50 30.29
C ILE A 524 -16.10 4.54 29.67
N ASP A 525 -16.22 4.47 28.34
CA ASP A 525 -17.52 4.42 27.66
C ASP A 525 -18.27 3.12 27.97
N SER A 526 -17.59 1.98 28.06
CA SER A 526 -18.21 0.73 28.49
C SER A 526 -18.67 0.79 29.97
N LEU A 527 -17.88 1.40 30.85
CA LEU A 527 -18.22 1.59 32.27
C LEU A 527 -19.37 2.59 32.46
N ASN A 528 -19.42 3.65 31.65
CA ASN A 528 -20.51 4.61 31.63
C ASN A 528 -21.81 3.97 31.12
N GLN A 529 -21.76 3.17 30.05
CA GLN A 529 -22.91 2.42 29.57
C GLN A 529 -23.41 1.40 30.61
N THR A 530 -22.49 0.76 31.33
CA THR A 530 -22.82 -0.18 32.40
C THR A 530 -23.41 0.53 33.62
N THR A 531 -22.90 1.71 33.99
CA THR A 531 -23.43 2.54 35.09
C THR A 531 -24.82 3.09 34.75
N VAL A 532 -25.05 3.50 33.50
CA VAL A 532 -26.37 3.91 32.99
C VAL A 532 -27.35 2.73 32.98
N SER A 533 -26.89 1.52 32.65
CA SER A 533 -27.68 0.29 32.72
C SER A 533 -28.05 -0.08 34.17
N TYR A 534 -27.11 0.02 35.13
CA TYR A 534 -27.38 -0.20 36.55
C TYR A 534 -28.30 0.87 37.16
N ALA A 535 -28.16 2.13 36.76
CA ALA A 535 -29.07 3.21 37.17
C ALA A 535 -30.49 2.98 36.63
N GLY A 536 -30.63 2.48 35.40
CA GLY A 536 -31.91 2.05 34.83
C GLY A 536 -32.53 0.84 35.54
N ALA A 537 -31.72 -0.15 35.89
CA ALA A 537 -32.16 -1.33 36.63
C ALA A 537 -32.57 -0.99 38.08
N LEU A 538 -31.84 -0.12 38.77
CA LEU A 538 -32.19 0.36 40.11
C LEU A 538 -33.51 1.15 40.12
N LYS A 539 -33.71 2.01 39.13
CA LYS A 539 -34.97 2.74 38.94
C LYS A 539 -36.15 1.78 38.68
N THR A 540 -35.93 0.74 37.88
CA THR A 540 -36.93 -0.31 37.61
C THR A 540 -37.24 -1.14 38.87
N ILE A 541 -36.23 -1.44 39.71
CA ILE A 541 -36.41 -2.17 40.97
C ILE A 541 -37.15 -1.31 42.02
N GLU A 542 -36.87 -0.01 42.08
CA GLU A 542 -37.61 0.93 42.95
C GLU A 542 -39.06 1.11 42.48
N GLU A 543 -39.31 1.19 41.17
CA GLU A 543 -40.66 1.24 40.59
C GLU A 543 -41.44 -0.07 40.81
N ILE A 544 -40.77 -1.23 40.73
CA ILE A 544 -41.38 -2.52 41.07
C ILE A 544 -41.71 -2.61 42.57
N ARG A 545 -40.82 -2.13 43.45
CA ARG A 545 -41.03 -2.11 44.91
C ARG A 545 -42.10 -1.11 45.35
N ALA A 546 -42.28 -0.02 44.61
CA ALA A 546 -43.35 0.96 44.81
C ALA A 546 -44.70 0.56 44.17
N SER A 547 -44.72 -0.47 43.32
CA SER A 547 -45.96 -0.93 42.68
C SER A 547 -46.92 -1.60 43.66
N SER A 548 -48.21 -1.32 43.51
CA SER A 548 -49.29 -1.83 44.38
C SER A 548 -49.36 -3.36 44.40
N SER A 549 -48.98 -4.02 43.30
CA SER A 549 -48.86 -5.48 43.21
C SER A 549 -47.77 -6.07 44.09
N TRP A 550 -46.65 -5.36 44.30
CA TRP A 550 -45.53 -5.84 45.11
C TRP A 550 -45.81 -5.71 46.60
N GLN A 551 -46.43 -4.60 47.02
CA GLN A 551 -46.80 -4.39 48.42
C GLN A 551 -47.93 -5.32 48.90
N ILE A 552 -48.85 -5.71 48.00
CA ILE A 552 -49.98 -6.59 48.33
C ILE A 552 -49.58 -8.09 48.33
N THR A 553 -48.56 -8.49 47.56
CA THR A 553 -48.19 -9.93 47.40
C THR A 553 -47.01 -10.39 48.26
N LEU A 554 -46.43 -9.49 49.06
CA LEU A 554 -45.28 -9.73 49.93
C LEU A 554 -45.50 -10.89 50.95
N PRO A 555 -46.67 -11.05 51.60
CA PRO A 555 -46.91 -12.16 52.52
C PRO A 555 -47.19 -13.50 51.82
N ILE A 556 -47.68 -13.45 50.58
CA ILE A 556 -48.20 -14.63 49.86
C ILE A 556 -47.08 -15.38 49.11
N ARG A 557 -45.99 -14.69 48.74
CA ARG A 557 -44.81 -15.32 48.11
C ARG A 557 -43.94 -16.14 49.07
N TYR A 558 -44.25 -16.15 50.36
CA TYR A 558 -43.58 -17.00 51.36
C TYR A 558 -44.18 -18.43 51.42
N THR A 559 -45.32 -18.70 50.78
CA THR A 559 -45.92 -20.05 50.77
C THR A 559 -46.52 -20.42 49.41
N SER A 560 -45.73 -21.06 48.54
CA SER A 560 -46.14 -22.08 47.54
C SER A 560 -45.12 -22.20 46.39
N SER A 561 -43.95 -22.75 46.67
CA SER A 561 -43.04 -23.23 45.62
C SER A 561 -43.47 -24.61 45.13
N LYS A 562 -44.59 -24.70 44.38
CA LYS A 562 -44.92 -25.90 43.58
C LYS A 562 -46.13 -25.67 42.66
N THR A 563 -45.88 -25.11 41.47
CA THR A 563 -46.32 -25.60 40.16
C THR A 563 -45.83 -24.61 39.09
N ARG A 564 -44.92 -25.07 38.23
CA ARG A 564 -44.33 -24.31 37.13
C ARG A 564 -44.96 -24.79 35.82
N ASN A 565 -45.15 -23.83 34.91
CA ASN A 565 -45.47 -23.95 33.48
C ASN A 565 -46.96 -24.09 33.11
N ILE A 566 -47.50 -23.05 32.46
CA ILE A 566 -48.34 -23.06 31.23
C ILE A 566 -48.92 -21.64 31.09
N VAL A 567 -48.30 -20.76 30.28
CA VAL A 567 -49.01 -19.64 29.63
C VAL A 567 -48.43 -19.31 28.23
N SER A 568 -47.19 -19.65 27.88
CA SER A 568 -46.65 -19.25 26.55
C SER A 568 -47.09 -20.10 25.35
N LEU A 569 -48.02 -21.06 25.50
CA LEU A 569 -48.38 -22.02 24.44
C LEU A 569 -49.79 -21.85 23.84
N VAL A 570 -50.62 -20.93 24.34
CA VAL A 570 -52.03 -20.80 23.90
C VAL A 570 -52.21 -19.82 22.73
N ASN A 571 -51.25 -18.92 22.47
CA ASN A 571 -51.42 -17.85 21.48
C ASN A 571 -50.99 -18.19 20.03
N LEU A 572 -50.45 -19.40 19.77
CA LEU A 572 -49.95 -19.80 18.44
C LEU A 572 -50.81 -20.86 17.71
N LEU A 573 -51.75 -21.49 18.41
CA LEU A 573 -52.57 -22.59 17.88
C LEU A 573 -53.60 -22.20 16.79
N PRO A 574 -54.22 -21.00 16.77
CA PRO A 574 -55.22 -20.68 15.75
C PRO A 574 -54.65 -20.46 14.34
N ARG A 575 -53.38 -20.03 14.21
CA ARG A 575 -52.75 -19.72 12.91
C ARG A 575 -52.31 -20.96 12.14
N ILE A 576 -51.86 -22.01 12.83
CA ILE A 576 -51.34 -23.24 12.21
C ILE A 576 -52.49 -24.09 11.62
N ILE A 577 -53.66 -24.09 12.27
CA ILE A 577 -54.82 -24.90 11.84
C ILE A 577 -55.47 -24.34 10.55
N ARG A 578 -55.34 -23.03 10.28
CA ARG A 578 -55.98 -22.36 9.13
C ARG A 578 -55.18 -22.47 7.83
N PHE A 579 -53.86 -22.65 7.91
CA PHE A 579 -52.99 -22.79 6.72
C PHE A 579 -52.63 -24.24 6.34
N GLY A 580 -53.01 -25.22 7.17
CA GLY A 580 -52.63 -26.63 7.00
C GLY A 580 -53.75 -27.62 6.61
N GLY A 581 -54.86 -27.16 6.03
CA GLY A 581 -55.97 -28.04 5.59
C GLY A 581 -56.92 -28.52 6.71
N GLY A 582 -56.83 -27.92 7.91
CA GLY A 582 -57.63 -28.30 9.07
C GLY A 582 -56.94 -29.31 10.02
N VAL A 583 -57.58 -29.54 11.17
CA VAL A 583 -56.98 -30.23 12.32
C VAL A 583 -56.56 -31.67 12.00
N LYS A 584 -57.33 -32.37 11.16
CA LYS A 584 -57.12 -33.79 10.85
C LYS A 584 -55.89 -34.02 9.96
N GLU A 585 -55.67 -33.17 8.96
CA GLU A 585 -54.55 -33.29 8.02
C GLU A 585 -53.24 -32.81 8.63
N SER A 586 -53.29 -31.76 9.46
CA SER A 586 -52.14 -31.25 10.21
C SER A 586 -51.64 -32.24 11.26
N ALA A 587 -52.54 -32.96 11.94
CA ALA A 587 -52.18 -34.02 12.89
C ALA A 587 -51.58 -35.25 12.19
N ALA A 588 -52.13 -35.67 11.05
CA ALA A 588 -51.58 -36.78 10.26
C ALA A 588 -50.17 -36.47 9.71
N LYS A 589 -49.91 -35.20 9.36
CA LYS A 589 -48.60 -34.75 8.87
C LYS A 589 -47.56 -34.69 10.00
N ALA A 590 -47.95 -34.21 11.19
CA ALA A 590 -47.09 -34.23 12.38
C ALA A 590 -46.77 -35.65 12.86
N GLY A 591 -47.77 -36.56 12.84
CA GLY A 591 -47.57 -37.97 13.19
C GLY A 591 -46.60 -38.70 12.26
N ARG A 592 -46.66 -38.45 10.94
CA ARG A 592 -45.71 -39.03 9.97
C ARG A 592 -44.28 -38.51 10.12
N VAL A 593 -44.11 -37.25 10.51
CA VAL A 593 -42.79 -36.67 10.78
C VAL A 593 -42.24 -37.21 12.10
N PHE A 594 -43.08 -37.33 13.12
CA PHE A 594 -42.69 -37.90 14.41
C PHE A 594 -42.27 -39.38 14.29
N SER A 595 -43.01 -40.19 13.52
CA SER A 595 -42.67 -41.61 13.32
C SER A 595 -41.38 -41.84 12.54
N ARG A 596 -40.91 -40.83 11.78
CA ARG A 596 -39.77 -40.95 10.88
C ARG A 596 -38.51 -40.24 11.40
N GLU A 597 -38.68 -39.15 12.14
CA GLU A 597 -37.61 -38.23 12.54
C GLU A 597 -37.70 -37.79 14.02
N GLY A 598 -38.66 -38.34 14.80
CA GLY A 598 -38.81 -38.05 16.22
C GLY A 598 -39.19 -36.60 16.56
N TRP A 599 -39.11 -36.25 17.85
CA TRP A 599 -39.47 -34.92 18.35
C TRP A 599 -38.57 -33.79 17.82
N SER A 600 -37.33 -34.12 17.45
CA SER A 600 -36.38 -33.19 16.82
C SER A 600 -36.80 -32.81 15.40
N GLY A 601 -37.34 -33.74 14.59
CA GLY A 601 -37.90 -33.46 13.27
C GLY A 601 -39.17 -32.61 13.31
N VAL A 602 -40.02 -32.84 14.32
CA VAL A 602 -41.25 -32.04 14.54
C VAL A 602 -40.91 -30.61 14.99
N LYS A 603 -39.96 -30.43 15.92
CA LYS A 603 -39.49 -29.09 16.34
C LYS A 603 -38.88 -28.30 15.18
N ARG A 604 -38.09 -28.95 14.32
CA ARG A 604 -37.43 -28.31 13.17
C ARG A 604 -38.44 -27.74 12.17
N ARG A 605 -39.59 -28.40 12.00
CA ARG A 605 -40.66 -27.96 11.09
C ARG A 605 -41.66 -26.99 11.72
N ILE A 606 -41.89 -27.06 13.03
CA ILE A 606 -42.67 -26.04 13.75
C ILE A 606 -41.94 -24.68 13.74
N LEU A 607 -40.59 -24.70 13.75
CA LEU A 607 -39.77 -23.50 13.53
C LEU A 607 -39.76 -23.00 12.06
N PHE A 608 -40.25 -23.81 11.10
CA PHE A 608 -40.23 -23.48 9.67
C PHE A 608 -41.57 -22.98 9.11
N VAL A 609 -42.66 -23.02 9.90
CA VAL A 609 -44.00 -22.53 9.49
C VAL A 609 -44.31 -21.13 10.07
N GLY A 610 -43.36 -20.56 10.82
CA GLY A 610 -43.40 -19.16 11.29
C GLY A 610 -42.60 -18.17 10.45
N GLY A 611 -41.96 -18.60 9.36
CA GLY A 611 -41.12 -17.75 8.52
C GLY A 611 -41.58 -17.75 7.06
N ASN A 612 -42.10 -16.63 6.59
CA ASN A 612 -42.09 -16.27 5.16
C ASN A 612 -41.44 -14.89 5.08
N ARG A 613 -40.13 -14.89 4.81
CA ARG A 613 -39.48 -14.46 3.55
C ARG A 613 -39.23 -12.96 3.48
N GLY A 614 -38.00 -12.60 3.84
CA GLY A 614 -37.33 -11.33 3.61
C GLY A 614 -35.96 -11.34 4.31
N ALA A 615 -34.89 -11.45 3.53
CA ALA A 615 -33.45 -11.28 3.82
C ALA A 615 -32.81 -12.04 5.02
N PRO A 616 -31.73 -12.84 4.81
CA PRO A 616 -30.93 -13.35 5.91
C PRO A 616 -29.96 -12.27 6.39
N THR A 617 -30.32 -11.59 7.47
CA THR A 617 -29.35 -10.93 8.36
C THR A 617 -28.38 -11.99 8.87
N SER A 618 -27.08 -11.80 8.61
CA SER A 618 -26.03 -12.67 9.13
C SER A 618 -25.87 -12.46 10.64
N SER A 619 -26.56 -13.28 11.42
CA SER A 619 -26.25 -13.44 12.84
C SER A 619 -26.61 -14.86 13.28
N THR A 620 -25.72 -15.80 13.00
CA THR A 620 -25.68 -17.03 13.78
C THR A 620 -24.25 -17.38 14.16
N ILE A 621 -24.05 -17.40 15.48
CA ILE A 621 -23.04 -18.14 16.25
C ILE A 621 -21.66 -17.46 16.28
N ARG A 622 -21.53 -16.45 17.16
CA ARG A 622 -20.28 -16.27 17.91
C ARG A 622 -20.16 -17.46 18.87
N PRO A 623 -19.09 -18.27 18.81
CA PRO A 623 -18.71 -19.05 19.97
C PRO A 623 -18.33 -18.05 21.05
N ASP A 624 -18.82 -18.32 22.26
CA ASP A 624 -18.40 -17.67 23.49
C ASP A 624 -16.87 -17.73 23.58
N LEU A 625 -16.22 -16.58 23.37
CA LEU A 625 -14.80 -16.37 23.60
C LEU A 625 -14.68 -15.04 24.34
N THR A 626 -14.55 -15.14 25.65
CA THR A 626 -13.80 -14.20 26.46
C THR A 626 -12.41 -14.05 25.83
N SER A 627 -12.14 -13.00 25.07
CA SER A 627 -10.80 -12.73 24.53
C SER A 627 -10.47 -11.26 24.62
N ALA A 628 -9.31 -10.97 25.23
CA ALA A 628 -8.61 -9.70 25.16
C ALA A 628 -8.63 -9.12 23.73
N GLU A 629 -8.68 -7.79 23.62
CA GLU A 629 -8.55 -7.03 22.37
C GLU A 629 -7.38 -7.58 21.54
N VAL A 630 -7.70 -8.19 20.40
CA VAL A 630 -6.68 -8.65 19.45
C VAL A 630 -6.30 -7.45 18.60
N ASP A 631 -5.02 -7.07 18.60
CA ASP A 631 -4.48 -6.11 17.64
C ASP A 631 -4.82 -6.59 16.22
N ARG A 632 -5.66 -5.82 15.51
CA ARG A 632 -6.18 -6.19 14.18
C ARG A 632 -5.07 -6.27 13.13
N ASN A 633 -3.89 -5.71 13.41
CA ASN A 633 -2.72 -5.77 12.54
C ASN A 633 -1.65 -6.76 13.05
N ASP A 634 -1.95 -7.58 14.05
CA ASP A 634 -1.09 -8.70 14.46
C ASP A 634 -1.12 -9.81 13.41
N TYR A 635 -0.17 -9.73 12.48
CA TYR A 635 -0.07 -10.70 11.40
C TYR A 635 0.37 -12.08 11.89
N SER A 636 1.18 -12.17 12.96
CA SER A 636 1.64 -13.45 13.50
C SER A 636 0.46 -14.25 14.05
N GLU A 637 -0.42 -13.58 14.79
CA GLU A 637 -1.64 -14.17 15.31
C GLU A 637 -2.64 -14.49 14.18
N TRP A 638 -2.74 -13.63 13.15
CA TRP A 638 -3.57 -13.88 11.98
C TRP A 638 -3.13 -15.16 11.26
N VAL A 639 -1.82 -15.32 11.02
CA VAL A 639 -1.22 -16.52 10.43
C VAL A 639 -1.51 -17.75 11.30
N ARG A 640 -1.34 -17.65 12.62
CA ARG A 640 -1.58 -18.76 13.54
C ARG A 640 -3.02 -19.27 13.48
N ARG A 641 -4.00 -18.36 13.34
CA ARG A 641 -5.43 -18.71 13.34
C ARG A 641 -5.95 -19.15 11.97
N TYR A 642 -5.50 -18.50 10.91
CA TYR A 642 -6.18 -18.59 9.60
C TYR A 642 -5.32 -19.14 8.47
N ASP A 643 -3.99 -19.13 8.59
CA ASP A 643 -3.10 -19.58 7.50
C ASP A 643 -2.16 -20.72 7.90
N THR A 644 -2.19 -21.14 9.17
CA THR A 644 -1.43 -22.30 9.66
C THR A 644 -2.25 -23.58 9.48
N LEU A 645 -1.80 -24.49 8.61
CA LEU A 645 -2.49 -25.75 8.36
C LEU A 645 -2.33 -26.75 9.50
N THR A 646 -3.46 -27.29 9.95
CA THR A 646 -3.52 -28.43 10.87
C THR A 646 -3.47 -29.75 10.12
N ASP A 647 -3.23 -30.86 10.82
CA ASP A 647 -3.29 -32.20 10.20
C ASP A 647 -4.67 -32.55 9.66
N ILE A 648 -5.73 -31.98 10.25
CA ILE A 648 -7.09 -32.10 9.73
C ILE A 648 -7.18 -31.41 8.37
N ASP A 649 -6.62 -30.21 8.22
CA ASP A 649 -6.64 -29.47 6.96
C ASP A 649 -5.81 -30.18 5.89
N ARG A 650 -4.62 -30.67 6.24
CA ARG A 650 -3.78 -31.50 5.35
C ARG A 650 -4.55 -32.72 4.83
N ASN A 651 -5.27 -33.43 5.70
CA ASN A 651 -6.07 -34.58 5.31
C ASN A 651 -7.26 -34.21 4.42
N LYS A 652 -7.95 -33.10 4.71
CA LYS A 652 -9.02 -32.56 3.84
C LYS A 652 -8.48 -32.18 2.46
N ILE A 653 -7.32 -31.53 2.40
CA ILE A 653 -6.66 -31.17 1.14
C ILE A 653 -6.32 -32.42 0.33
N LYS A 654 -5.69 -33.43 0.94
CA LYS A 654 -5.39 -34.71 0.28
C LYS A 654 -6.66 -35.39 -0.27
N SER A 655 -7.75 -35.39 0.50
CA SER A 655 -9.03 -35.92 0.05
C SER A 655 -9.62 -35.12 -1.12
N LYS A 656 -9.51 -33.78 -1.12
CA LYS A 656 -9.95 -32.93 -2.25
C LYS A 656 -9.12 -33.19 -3.51
N ILE A 657 -7.79 -33.32 -3.38
CA ILE A 657 -6.88 -33.64 -4.50
C ILE A 657 -7.27 -34.97 -5.16
N ALA A 658 -7.59 -35.99 -4.36
CA ALA A 658 -8.02 -37.30 -4.87
C ALA A 658 -9.32 -37.23 -5.70
N GLY A 659 -10.14 -36.19 -5.50
CA GLY A 659 -11.37 -35.94 -6.25
C GLY A 659 -11.21 -35.02 -7.46
N PHE A 660 -10.01 -34.48 -7.75
CA PHE A 660 -9.81 -33.61 -8.91
C PHE A 660 -9.84 -34.39 -10.22
N THR A 661 -10.61 -33.86 -11.16
CA THR A 661 -10.75 -34.40 -12.52
C THR A 661 -9.50 -34.14 -13.35
N ALA A 662 -8.93 -32.93 -13.22
CA ALA A 662 -7.67 -32.56 -13.85
C ALA A 662 -6.55 -32.55 -12.81
N GLN A 663 -5.45 -33.24 -13.09
CA GLN A 663 -4.25 -33.25 -12.25
C GLN A 663 -3.04 -32.92 -13.14
N PRO A 664 -2.94 -31.67 -13.64
CA PRO A 664 -1.86 -31.26 -14.53
C PRO A 664 -0.51 -31.33 -13.83
N LEU A 665 0.53 -31.66 -14.59
CA LEU A 665 1.91 -31.55 -14.11
C LEU A 665 2.29 -30.06 -14.02
N ILE A 666 2.76 -29.62 -12.85
CA ILE A 666 3.28 -28.25 -12.66
C ILE A 666 4.81 -28.30 -12.64
N SER A 667 5.46 -27.57 -13.55
CA SER A 667 6.91 -27.40 -13.59
C SER A 667 7.32 -26.15 -12.82
N VAL A 668 7.97 -26.31 -11.67
CA VAL A 668 8.51 -25.19 -10.89
C VAL A 668 9.87 -24.78 -11.47
N ILE A 669 10.02 -23.52 -11.87
CA ILE A 669 11.17 -22.95 -12.56
C ILE A 669 12.02 -22.20 -11.55
N MET A 670 13.25 -22.68 -11.31
CA MET A 670 14.14 -22.11 -10.30
C MET A 670 15.52 -21.78 -10.88
N PRO A 671 15.80 -20.50 -11.20
CA PRO A 671 17.15 -20.05 -11.52
C PRO A 671 18.01 -19.98 -10.24
N VAL A 672 19.24 -20.50 -10.27
CA VAL A 672 20.15 -20.55 -9.11
C VAL A 672 21.47 -19.86 -9.45
N TYR A 673 21.93 -18.93 -8.60
CA TYR A 673 23.27 -18.37 -8.69
C TYR A 673 23.80 -17.97 -7.31
N ASN A 674 24.78 -18.73 -6.80
CA ASN A 674 25.46 -18.46 -5.52
C ASN A 674 24.54 -18.18 -4.30
N PRO A 675 23.44 -18.94 -4.08
CA PRO A 675 22.63 -18.73 -2.89
C PRO A 675 23.35 -19.19 -1.61
N PRO A 676 22.98 -18.63 -0.45
CA PRO A 676 23.26 -19.27 0.83
C PRO A 676 22.71 -20.71 0.85
N ILE A 677 23.55 -21.68 1.20
CA ILE A 677 23.24 -23.11 1.09
C ILE A 677 22.02 -23.52 1.95
N SER A 678 21.86 -22.92 3.13
CA SER A 678 20.69 -23.16 3.98
C SER A 678 19.39 -22.75 3.29
N PHE A 679 19.36 -21.58 2.64
CA PHE A 679 18.16 -21.09 1.97
C PHE A 679 17.83 -21.90 0.72
N LEU A 680 18.83 -22.30 -0.06
CA LEU A 680 18.61 -23.19 -1.22
C LEU A 680 18.04 -24.56 -0.80
N GLU A 681 18.56 -25.16 0.27
CA GLU A 681 18.01 -26.40 0.82
C GLU A 681 16.57 -26.22 1.28
N GLU A 682 16.25 -25.13 1.99
CA GLU A 682 14.88 -24.83 2.44
C GLU A 682 13.93 -24.60 1.26
N ALA A 683 14.35 -23.86 0.23
CA ALA A 683 13.57 -23.62 -0.98
C ALA A 683 13.22 -24.94 -1.68
N ILE A 684 14.21 -25.81 -1.92
CA ILE A 684 13.99 -27.14 -2.52
C ILE A 684 13.07 -27.99 -1.65
N ARG A 685 13.24 -27.97 -0.32
CA ARG A 685 12.37 -28.70 0.61
C ARG A 685 10.93 -28.18 0.58
N SER A 686 10.70 -26.89 0.43
CA SER A 686 9.34 -26.32 0.35
C SER A 686 8.55 -26.85 -0.86
N VAL A 687 9.24 -27.08 -1.99
CA VAL A 687 8.65 -27.74 -3.18
C VAL A 687 8.43 -29.23 -2.92
N ARG A 688 9.40 -29.91 -2.30
CA ARG A 688 9.28 -31.34 -1.96
C ARG A 688 8.09 -31.64 -1.05
N ASN A 689 7.78 -30.71 -0.15
CA ASN A 689 6.72 -30.82 0.85
C ASN A 689 5.32 -30.42 0.34
N GLN A 690 5.17 -30.04 -0.93
CA GLN A 690 3.87 -29.70 -1.49
C GLN A 690 2.87 -30.86 -1.36
N LEU A 691 1.66 -30.56 -0.88
CA LEU A 691 0.58 -31.53 -0.69
C LEU A 691 0.06 -32.10 -2.02
N TYR A 692 0.12 -31.31 -3.09
CA TYR A 692 -0.09 -31.80 -4.45
C TYR A 692 1.22 -32.43 -4.95
N SER A 693 1.16 -33.65 -5.46
CA SER A 693 2.37 -34.46 -5.74
C SER A 693 2.81 -34.48 -7.21
N ASN A 694 1.95 -34.08 -8.15
CA ASN A 694 2.25 -34.08 -9.58
C ASN A 694 2.96 -32.80 -10.02
N TRP A 695 4.21 -32.66 -9.59
CA TRP A 695 5.08 -31.55 -9.93
C TRP A 695 6.47 -32.04 -10.33
N GLU A 696 7.23 -31.17 -10.97
CA GLU A 696 8.66 -31.31 -11.17
C GLU A 696 9.37 -30.00 -10.85
N LEU A 697 10.60 -30.08 -10.36
CA LEU A 697 11.40 -28.91 -10.03
C LEU A 697 12.54 -28.80 -11.04
N CYS A 698 12.46 -27.79 -11.90
CA CYS A 698 13.41 -27.52 -12.99
C CYS A 698 14.37 -26.43 -12.55
N ILE A 699 15.60 -26.82 -12.21
CA ILE A 699 16.65 -25.95 -11.69
C ILE A 699 17.66 -25.65 -12.78
N ALA A 700 18.00 -24.37 -12.95
CA ALA A 700 19.15 -23.95 -13.75
C ALA A 700 20.20 -23.30 -12.86
N ASP A 701 21.30 -24.02 -12.62
CA ASP A 701 22.48 -23.45 -11.96
C ASP A 701 23.25 -22.60 -12.97
N ASP A 702 23.23 -21.27 -12.75
CA ASP A 702 23.78 -20.26 -13.64
C ASP A 702 25.29 -20.04 -13.43
N ALA A 703 26.03 -21.14 -13.41
CA ALA A 703 27.46 -21.19 -13.13
C ALA A 703 27.81 -20.64 -11.73
N SER A 704 27.14 -21.13 -10.68
CA SER A 704 27.52 -20.84 -9.30
C SER A 704 28.99 -21.17 -9.04
N THR A 705 29.69 -20.25 -8.40
CA THR A 705 31.12 -20.35 -8.08
C THR A 705 31.37 -21.18 -6.83
N ASP A 706 30.39 -21.28 -5.93
CA ASP A 706 30.49 -22.14 -4.75
C ASP A 706 30.24 -23.63 -5.12
N PRO A 707 31.25 -24.52 -4.99
CA PRO A 707 31.10 -25.93 -5.32
C PRO A 707 30.08 -26.66 -4.44
N THR A 708 29.73 -26.12 -3.27
CA THR A 708 28.74 -26.73 -2.37
C THR A 708 27.32 -26.65 -2.94
N VAL A 709 26.99 -25.62 -3.72
CA VAL A 709 25.71 -25.49 -4.45
C VAL A 709 25.51 -26.71 -5.36
N ARG A 710 26.50 -27.00 -6.22
CA ARG A 710 26.42 -28.14 -7.14
C ARG A 710 26.29 -29.47 -6.40
N LYS A 711 27.02 -29.64 -5.29
CA LYS A 711 26.94 -30.84 -4.45
C LYS A 711 25.53 -31.04 -3.88
N LEU A 712 24.91 -29.96 -3.37
CA LEU A 712 23.55 -29.96 -2.84
C LEU A 712 22.52 -30.35 -3.90
N LEU A 713 22.62 -29.73 -5.09
CA LEU A 713 21.72 -29.99 -6.21
C LEU A 713 21.82 -31.45 -6.68
N GLU A 714 23.03 -32.01 -6.81
CA GLU A 714 23.21 -33.43 -7.15
C GLU A 714 22.69 -34.38 -6.07
N GLN A 715 22.80 -34.01 -4.80
CA GLN A 715 22.23 -34.79 -3.70
C GLN A 715 20.70 -34.86 -3.82
N HIS A 716 20.03 -33.73 -4.00
CA HIS A 716 18.57 -33.70 -4.14
C HIS A 716 18.08 -34.40 -5.40
N ARG A 717 18.76 -34.20 -6.53
CA ARG A 717 18.45 -34.88 -7.79
C ARG A 717 18.50 -36.41 -7.67
N LYS A 718 19.41 -36.95 -6.85
CA LYS A 718 19.48 -38.39 -6.55
C LYS A 718 18.40 -38.87 -5.60
N GLN A 719 17.94 -38.01 -4.69
CA GLN A 719 16.92 -38.35 -3.70
C GLN A 719 15.49 -38.30 -4.26
N ASP A 720 15.22 -37.42 -5.22
CA ASP A 720 13.89 -37.27 -5.82
C ASP A 720 14.02 -37.06 -7.34
N GLY A 721 13.53 -38.05 -8.11
CA GLY A 721 13.63 -38.04 -9.57
C GLY A 721 12.79 -36.95 -10.27
N ARG A 722 11.91 -36.26 -9.54
CA ARG A 722 11.16 -35.10 -10.03
C ARG A 722 12.01 -33.83 -10.10
N ILE A 723 13.18 -33.82 -9.46
CA ILE A 723 14.11 -32.69 -9.48
C ILE A 723 15.05 -32.84 -10.68
N LYS A 724 15.04 -31.86 -11.58
CA LYS A 724 15.85 -31.79 -12.80
C LYS A 724 16.79 -30.60 -12.69
N VAL A 725 18.05 -30.79 -13.06
CA VAL A 725 19.07 -29.73 -12.94
C VAL A 725 19.85 -29.61 -14.25
N VAL A 726 20.02 -28.38 -14.74
CA VAL A 726 20.95 -28.03 -15.81
C VAL A 726 22.05 -27.13 -15.25
N TYR A 727 23.30 -27.46 -15.56
CA TYR A 727 24.47 -26.68 -15.14
C TYR A 727 24.95 -25.84 -16.31
N ARG A 728 24.75 -24.53 -16.24
CA ARG A 728 25.19 -23.59 -17.27
C ARG A 728 26.71 -23.40 -17.17
N LYS A 729 27.35 -23.18 -18.32
CA LYS A 729 28.82 -23.02 -18.40
C LYS A 729 29.29 -21.59 -18.10
N GLN A 730 28.40 -20.62 -18.22
CA GLN A 730 28.65 -19.20 -18.05
C GLN A 730 27.41 -18.59 -17.40
N ASN A 731 27.63 -17.65 -16.48
CA ASN A 731 26.57 -16.86 -15.88
C ASN A 731 25.88 -16.03 -16.97
N GLY A 732 24.59 -16.26 -17.15
CA GLY A 732 23.74 -15.58 -18.13
C GLY A 732 22.68 -14.68 -17.52
N HIS A 733 22.74 -14.44 -16.22
CA HIS A 733 21.74 -13.78 -15.39
C HIS A 733 20.36 -14.46 -15.43
N ILE A 734 19.43 -13.92 -14.64
CA ILE A 734 18.14 -14.53 -14.33
C ILE A 734 17.30 -14.88 -15.57
N SER A 735 17.30 -14.05 -16.62
CA SER A 735 16.51 -14.31 -17.84
C SER A 735 16.98 -15.56 -18.58
N ARG A 736 18.29 -15.70 -18.80
CA ARG A 736 18.84 -16.89 -19.51
C ARG A 736 18.80 -18.13 -18.62
N SER A 737 19.02 -17.97 -17.32
CA SER A 737 18.91 -19.06 -16.35
C SER A 737 17.49 -19.61 -16.30
N SER A 738 16.49 -18.73 -16.17
CA SER A 738 15.06 -19.11 -16.16
C SER A 738 14.64 -19.79 -17.47
N ASN A 739 15.14 -19.34 -18.63
CA ASN A 739 14.91 -20.03 -19.90
C ASN A 739 15.53 -21.43 -19.95
N SER A 740 16.73 -21.63 -19.41
CA SER A 740 17.33 -22.98 -19.31
C SER A 740 16.54 -23.90 -18.38
N ALA A 741 15.96 -23.38 -17.31
CA ALA A 741 15.03 -24.14 -16.47
C ALA A 741 13.72 -24.44 -17.21
N LEU A 742 13.18 -23.49 -17.98
CA LEU A 742 12.00 -23.66 -18.84
C LEU A 742 12.18 -24.70 -19.95
N GLU A 743 13.40 -24.87 -20.46
CA GLU A 743 13.74 -25.94 -21.42
C GLU A 743 13.61 -27.34 -20.80
N LEU A 744 13.82 -27.48 -19.49
CA LEU A 744 13.63 -28.76 -18.77
C LEU A 744 12.15 -29.07 -18.50
N ALA A 745 11.30 -28.06 -18.49
CA ALA A 745 9.90 -28.15 -18.10
C ALA A 745 9.08 -29.05 -19.06
N GLN A 746 8.25 -29.92 -18.51
CA GLN A 746 7.36 -30.84 -19.21
C GLN A 746 5.91 -30.67 -18.76
N GLY A 747 5.66 -29.87 -17.73
CA GLY A 747 4.35 -29.57 -17.19
C GLY A 747 3.47 -28.76 -18.13
N GLU A 748 2.17 -28.91 -17.96
CA GLU A 748 1.14 -28.12 -18.65
C GLU A 748 1.17 -26.65 -18.18
N PHE A 749 1.63 -26.44 -16.94
CA PHE A 749 1.85 -25.14 -16.34
C PHE A 749 3.28 -25.02 -15.81
N VAL A 750 3.80 -23.80 -15.83
CA VAL A 750 5.07 -23.41 -15.20
C VAL A 750 4.79 -22.47 -14.03
N ALA A 751 5.42 -22.71 -12.89
CA ALA A 751 5.37 -21.85 -11.71
C ALA A 751 6.75 -21.21 -11.50
N LEU A 752 6.81 -19.90 -11.27
CA LEU A 752 8.05 -19.21 -10.98
C LEU A 752 8.39 -19.33 -9.49
N PHE A 753 9.67 -19.53 -9.17
CA PHE A 753 10.13 -19.67 -7.80
C PHE A 753 11.61 -19.33 -7.65
N ASP A 754 11.92 -18.38 -6.77
CA ASP A 754 13.30 -17.98 -6.51
C ASP A 754 13.99 -18.96 -5.54
N HIS A 755 15.32 -19.01 -5.62
CA HIS A 755 16.12 -20.07 -4.98
C HIS A 755 16.34 -19.89 -3.48
N ASP A 756 15.93 -18.76 -2.92
CA ASP A 756 16.06 -18.37 -1.51
C ASP A 756 14.71 -18.18 -0.81
N ASP A 757 13.60 -18.33 -1.52
CA ASP A 757 12.23 -18.14 -1.02
C ASP A 757 11.57 -19.46 -0.60
N LEU A 758 10.35 -19.38 -0.05
CA LEU A 758 9.57 -20.56 0.34
C LEU A 758 8.17 -20.54 -0.29
N LEU A 759 7.71 -21.71 -0.74
CA LEU A 759 6.31 -21.94 -1.09
C LEU A 759 5.53 -22.46 0.11
N ALA A 760 4.31 -21.96 0.32
CA ALA A 760 3.39 -22.55 1.30
C ALA A 760 3.09 -24.02 0.92
N GLU A 761 2.98 -24.93 1.90
CA GLU A 761 2.84 -26.39 1.65
C GLU A 761 1.62 -26.78 0.77
N HIS A 762 0.67 -25.86 0.62
CA HIS A 762 -0.57 -26.05 -0.11
C HIS A 762 -0.69 -25.17 -1.37
N ALA A 763 0.39 -24.50 -1.77
CA ALA A 763 0.44 -23.59 -2.93
C ALA A 763 0.02 -24.28 -4.24
N LEU A 764 0.66 -25.40 -4.58
CA LEU A 764 0.35 -26.12 -5.82
C LEU A 764 -1.06 -26.74 -5.81
N TYR A 765 -1.55 -27.16 -4.64
CA TYR A 765 -2.94 -27.61 -4.50
C TYR A 765 -3.94 -26.49 -4.82
N ARG A 766 -3.70 -25.27 -4.32
CA ARG A 766 -4.57 -24.11 -4.58
C ARG A 766 -4.59 -23.76 -6.06
N ALA A 767 -3.43 -23.76 -6.72
CA ALA A 767 -3.32 -23.57 -8.16
C ALA A 767 -4.14 -24.62 -8.94
N VAL A 768 -3.98 -25.91 -8.62
CA VAL A 768 -4.72 -26.99 -9.29
C VAL A 768 -6.23 -26.94 -8.99
N LYS A 769 -6.62 -26.51 -7.79
CA LYS A 769 -8.02 -26.23 -7.45
C LYS A 769 -8.60 -25.13 -8.34
N ALA A 770 -7.82 -24.07 -8.60
CA ALA A 770 -8.23 -23.01 -9.52
C ALA A 770 -8.33 -23.53 -10.96
N ILE A 771 -7.36 -24.32 -11.43
CA ILE A 771 -7.40 -24.96 -12.77
C ILE A 771 -8.64 -25.85 -12.94
N ASN A 772 -9.01 -26.63 -11.93
CA ASN A 772 -10.22 -27.46 -12.00
C ASN A 772 -11.51 -26.64 -12.03
N ARG A 773 -11.53 -25.43 -11.45
CA ARG A 773 -12.67 -24.51 -11.48
C ARG A 773 -12.73 -23.70 -12.78
N HIS A 774 -11.57 -23.38 -13.35
CA HIS A 774 -11.38 -22.57 -14.54
C HIS A 774 -10.44 -23.32 -15.52
N PRO A 775 -10.96 -24.31 -16.29
CA PRO A 775 -10.11 -25.14 -17.15
C PRO A 775 -9.38 -24.39 -18.26
N ASP A 776 -9.85 -23.19 -18.62
CA ASP A 776 -9.28 -22.30 -19.62
C ASP A 776 -8.30 -21.26 -19.04
N VAL A 777 -7.99 -21.36 -17.73
CA VAL A 777 -7.04 -20.46 -17.06
C VAL A 777 -5.67 -20.46 -17.75
N GLY A 778 -5.16 -19.26 -18.02
CA GLY A 778 -3.86 -19.03 -18.65
C GLY A 778 -2.79 -18.53 -17.69
N LEU A 779 -3.21 -17.80 -16.65
CA LEU A 779 -2.35 -17.20 -15.63
C LEU A 779 -3.03 -17.28 -14.27
N ILE A 780 -2.29 -17.70 -13.25
CA ILE A 780 -2.69 -17.69 -11.84
C ILE A 780 -1.63 -16.94 -11.04
N TYR A 781 -2.07 -16.10 -10.11
CA TYR A 781 -1.19 -15.43 -9.15
C TYR A 781 -1.82 -15.43 -7.75
N SER A 782 -1.03 -15.18 -6.72
CA SER A 782 -1.47 -15.27 -5.32
C SER A 782 -1.05 -14.09 -4.47
N ASP A 783 -1.61 -14.03 -3.27
CA ASP A 783 -1.05 -13.18 -2.22
C ASP A 783 0.32 -13.72 -1.79
N GLU A 784 1.13 -12.84 -1.22
CA GLU A 784 2.48 -13.14 -0.75
C GLU A 784 2.78 -12.34 0.52
N ASP A 785 3.74 -12.79 1.31
CA ASP A 785 4.29 -12.04 2.43
C ASP A 785 5.81 -12.14 2.45
N LYS A 786 6.42 -11.53 3.46
CA LYS A 786 7.86 -11.59 3.67
C LYS A 786 8.20 -12.50 4.83
N ILE A 787 9.38 -13.11 4.75
CA ILE A 787 10.02 -13.84 5.85
C ILE A 787 11.39 -13.27 6.15
N ASP A 788 11.76 -13.29 7.42
CA ASP A 788 13.10 -12.95 7.88
C ASP A 788 14.06 -14.16 7.84
N GLU A 789 15.27 -14.00 8.36
CA GLU A 789 16.27 -15.07 8.46
C GLU A 789 15.83 -16.23 9.38
N SER A 790 14.85 -16.00 10.26
CA SER A 790 14.28 -16.99 11.17
C SER A 790 12.98 -17.61 10.66
N ASN A 791 12.60 -17.32 9.40
CA ASN A 791 11.32 -17.72 8.79
C ASN A 791 10.08 -17.15 9.50
N LEU A 792 10.21 -16.05 10.26
CA LEU A 792 9.06 -15.34 10.81
C LEU A 792 8.40 -14.49 9.71
N ARG A 793 7.08 -14.64 9.56
CA ARG A 793 6.29 -14.01 8.50
C ARG A 793 5.83 -12.59 8.89
N TYR A 794 5.93 -11.63 7.98
CA TYR A 794 5.53 -10.24 8.17
C TYR A 794 5.19 -9.53 6.84
N ASP A 795 4.62 -8.32 6.93
CA ASP A 795 4.32 -7.43 5.78
C ASP A 795 3.56 -8.12 4.62
N PRO A 796 2.34 -8.64 4.86
CA PRO A 796 1.57 -9.33 3.83
C PRO A 796 1.06 -8.38 2.75
N TYR A 797 1.26 -8.76 1.49
CA TYR A 797 0.60 -8.15 0.36
C TYR A 797 -0.66 -8.93 -0.04
N PHE A 798 -1.78 -8.54 0.56
CA PHE A 798 -3.11 -9.01 0.20
C PHE A 798 -3.60 -8.29 -1.05
N LYS A 799 -3.48 -8.96 -2.18
CA LYS A 799 -3.71 -8.37 -3.50
C LYS A 799 -5.20 -8.30 -3.80
N CYS A 800 -5.55 -7.37 -4.69
CA CYS A 800 -6.86 -7.36 -5.33
C CYS A 800 -6.88 -8.30 -6.54
N ALA A 801 -8.07 -8.53 -7.11
CA ALA A 801 -8.18 -9.15 -8.41
C ALA A 801 -7.47 -8.28 -9.47
N LEU A 802 -7.32 -8.82 -10.70
CA LEU A 802 -6.50 -8.18 -11.73
C LEU A 802 -6.96 -6.73 -11.95
N ASN A 803 -6.08 -5.81 -11.60
CA ASN A 803 -6.29 -4.38 -11.77
C ASN A 803 -5.27 -3.90 -12.80
N TYR A 804 -5.73 -3.68 -14.04
CA TYR A 804 -4.83 -3.44 -15.16
C TYR A 804 -4.02 -2.14 -15.01
N GLU A 805 -4.64 -1.04 -14.57
CA GLU A 805 -3.96 0.24 -14.35
C GLU A 805 -2.92 0.11 -13.24
N LEU A 806 -3.25 -0.60 -12.16
CA LEU A 806 -2.29 -0.87 -11.09
C LEU A 806 -1.18 -1.80 -11.57
N LEU A 807 -1.50 -2.78 -12.42
CA LEU A 807 -0.51 -3.65 -13.08
C LEU A 807 0.39 -2.87 -14.03
N LEU A 808 -0.03 -1.75 -14.63
CA LEU A 808 0.86 -0.90 -15.42
C LEU A 808 1.75 -0.02 -14.52
N ALA A 809 1.26 0.30 -13.32
CA ALA A 809 2.00 1.10 -12.34
C ALA A 809 3.04 0.29 -11.56
N GLN A 810 2.71 -0.96 -11.21
CA GLN A 810 3.57 -1.89 -10.46
C GLN A 810 3.31 -3.36 -10.81
N ASN A 811 4.32 -4.22 -10.61
CA ASN A 811 4.15 -5.67 -10.82
C ASN A 811 3.36 -6.29 -9.65
N MET A 812 2.04 -6.45 -9.83
CA MET A 812 1.19 -7.13 -8.84
C MET A 812 1.15 -8.66 -9.00
N ILE A 813 1.70 -9.22 -10.07
CA ILE A 813 1.78 -10.69 -10.22
C ILE A 813 2.94 -11.24 -9.38
N SER A 814 4.02 -10.45 -9.27
CA SER A 814 5.19 -10.72 -8.44
C SER A 814 5.80 -12.11 -8.67
N HIS A 815 6.27 -12.75 -7.60
CA HIS A 815 7.16 -13.90 -7.66
C HIS A 815 6.44 -15.22 -8.01
N LEU A 816 5.24 -15.48 -7.47
CA LEU A 816 4.49 -16.72 -7.77
C LEU A 816 3.50 -16.58 -8.93
N GLY A 817 4.02 -16.31 -10.11
CA GLY A 817 3.25 -16.44 -11.34
C GLY A 817 3.18 -17.90 -11.80
N ILE A 818 1.98 -18.43 -12.03
CA ILE A 818 1.75 -19.76 -12.61
C ILE A 818 1.09 -19.59 -13.98
N TYR A 819 1.81 -20.00 -15.02
CA TYR A 819 1.45 -19.73 -16.41
C TYR A 819 1.21 -21.02 -17.17
N ARG A 820 0.29 -21.02 -18.14
CA ARG A 820 0.24 -22.11 -19.12
C ARG A 820 1.53 -22.17 -19.93
N THR A 821 2.15 -23.34 -19.96
CA THR A 821 3.49 -23.53 -20.55
C THR A 821 3.52 -23.25 -22.05
N ASP A 822 2.48 -23.62 -22.78
CA ASP A 822 2.38 -23.39 -24.23
C ASP A 822 2.31 -21.89 -24.58
N ILE A 823 1.61 -21.10 -23.77
CA ILE A 823 1.58 -19.64 -23.91
C ILE A 823 2.97 -19.06 -23.72
N VAL A 824 3.65 -19.40 -22.61
CA VAL A 824 5.01 -18.92 -22.32
C VAL A 824 5.98 -19.28 -23.45
N ARG A 825 5.91 -20.52 -23.95
CA ARG A 825 6.75 -20.99 -25.08
C ARG A 825 6.45 -20.26 -26.38
N SER A 826 5.17 -20.02 -26.69
CA SER A 826 4.77 -19.28 -27.90
C SER A 826 5.27 -17.83 -27.89
N LEU A 827 5.49 -17.26 -26.70
CA LEU A 827 6.03 -15.92 -26.49
C LEU A 827 7.56 -15.87 -26.43
N GLY A 828 8.24 -17.03 -26.55
CA GLY A 828 9.70 -17.13 -26.50
C GLY A 828 10.32 -17.07 -25.10
N GLY A 829 9.54 -17.26 -24.03
CA GLY A 829 10.04 -17.29 -22.65
C GLY A 829 10.44 -15.92 -22.10
N PHE A 830 11.50 -15.89 -21.29
CA PHE A 830 12.06 -14.70 -20.66
C PHE A 830 13.00 -13.93 -21.60
N ARG A 831 12.91 -12.61 -21.63
CA ARG A 831 13.72 -11.77 -22.53
C ARG A 831 14.95 -11.22 -21.81
N VAL A 832 16.10 -11.25 -22.49
CA VAL A 832 17.33 -10.61 -22.01
C VAL A 832 17.20 -9.08 -22.10
N GLY A 833 17.77 -8.35 -21.13
CA GLY A 833 17.65 -6.89 -21.02
C GLY A 833 16.45 -6.44 -20.19
N TYR A 834 15.89 -7.36 -19.41
CA TYR A 834 14.79 -7.18 -18.46
C TYR A 834 15.13 -7.76 -17.09
N GLU A 835 16.39 -8.06 -16.83
CA GLU A 835 16.85 -8.56 -15.53
C GLU A 835 16.34 -7.64 -14.41
N GLY A 836 15.85 -8.22 -13.32
CA GLY A 836 15.19 -7.51 -12.21
C GLY A 836 13.70 -7.20 -12.45
N SER A 837 13.17 -7.39 -13.66
CA SER A 837 11.74 -7.25 -14.00
C SER A 837 11.31 -8.22 -15.12
N GLN A 838 12.01 -9.35 -15.26
CA GLN A 838 11.80 -10.33 -16.32
C GLN A 838 10.47 -11.07 -16.17
N ASP A 839 10.03 -11.25 -14.93
CA ASP A 839 8.73 -11.78 -14.51
C ASP A 839 7.61 -10.82 -14.89
N TYR A 840 7.80 -9.52 -14.65
CA TYR A 840 6.84 -8.47 -15.01
C TYR A 840 6.68 -8.35 -16.53
N ASP A 841 7.80 -8.36 -17.27
CA ASP A 841 7.78 -8.42 -18.74
C ASP A 841 7.02 -9.65 -19.26
N LEU A 842 7.26 -10.83 -18.67
CA LEU A 842 6.56 -12.05 -19.06
C LEU A 842 5.06 -11.94 -18.75
N ALA A 843 4.69 -11.48 -17.56
CA ALA A 843 3.30 -11.30 -17.15
C ALA A 843 2.55 -10.38 -18.14
N LEU A 844 3.12 -9.21 -18.46
CA LEU A 844 2.55 -8.26 -19.42
C LEU A 844 2.34 -8.90 -20.81
N ARG A 845 3.31 -9.68 -21.31
CA ARG A 845 3.17 -10.38 -22.59
C ARG A 845 2.17 -11.53 -22.55
N VAL A 846 2.00 -12.20 -21.41
CA VAL A 846 1.02 -13.27 -21.24
C VAL A 846 -0.39 -12.70 -21.20
N ILE A 847 -0.65 -11.62 -20.46
CA ILE A 847 -1.99 -11.03 -20.40
C ILE A 847 -2.46 -10.50 -21.76
N GLU A 848 -1.54 -10.15 -22.68
CA GLU A 848 -1.86 -9.78 -24.06
C GLU A 848 -2.56 -10.93 -24.84
N ARG A 849 -2.40 -12.18 -24.39
CA ARG A 849 -2.97 -13.39 -25.01
C ARG A 849 -4.21 -13.92 -24.31
N LEU A 850 -4.62 -13.32 -23.19
CA LEU A 850 -5.65 -13.84 -22.31
C LEU A 850 -6.84 -12.89 -22.21
N GLY A 851 -8.04 -13.46 -22.10
CA GLY A 851 -9.20 -12.72 -21.61
C GLY A 851 -9.14 -12.54 -20.08
N PRO A 852 -9.84 -11.55 -19.50
CA PRO A 852 -9.82 -11.28 -18.06
C PRO A 852 -10.18 -12.50 -17.19
N ASN A 853 -11.15 -13.31 -17.62
CA ASN A 853 -11.59 -14.51 -16.89
C ASN A 853 -10.58 -15.66 -16.91
N GLN A 854 -9.53 -15.58 -17.72
CA GLN A 854 -8.45 -16.57 -17.79
C GLN A 854 -7.27 -16.20 -16.88
N ILE A 855 -7.36 -15.08 -16.15
CA ILE A 855 -6.35 -14.60 -15.21
C ILE A 855 -6.96 -14.68 -13.82
N ILE A 856 -6.47 -15.59 -12.98
CA ILE A 856 -7.10 -15.93 -11.71
C ILE A 856 -6.20 -15.53 -10.54
N HIS A 857 -6.73 -14.69 -9.66
CA HIS A 857 -6.15 -14.42 -8.35
C HIS A 857 -6.56 -15.49 -7.35
N ILE A 858 -5.62 -15.97 -6.55
CA ILE A 858 -5.89 -16.79 -5.38
C ILE A 858 -5.60 -15.95 -4.12
N PRO A 859 -6.62 -15.51 -3.37
CA PRO A 859 -6.45 -14.67 -2.18
C PRO A 859 -6.00 -15.49 -0.95
N HIS A 860 -4.89 -16.21 -1.10
CA HIS A 860 -4.17 -16.97 -0.07
C HIS A 860 -2.70 -16.62 -0.17
N VAL A 861 -2.00 -16.57 0.96
CA VAL A 861 -0.55 -16.32 0.97
C VAL A 861 0.17 -17.60 0.61
N LEU A 862 0.60 -17.72 -0.65
CA LEU A 862 1.19 -18.96 -1.18
C LEU A 862 2.69 -18.87 -1.44
N TYR A 863 3.25 -17.67 -1.28
CA TYR A 863 4.66 -17.36 -1.49
C TYR A 863 5.18 -16.54 -0.31
N HIS A 864 6.36 -16.90 0.16
CA HIS A 864 7.05 -16.23 1.26
C HIS A 864 8.40 -15.71 0.76
N TRP A 865 8.48 -14.40 0.55
CA TRP A 865 9.66 -13.72 0.03
C TRP A 865 10.68 -13.44 1.15
N ARG A 866 11.90 -13.94 1.01
CA ARG A 866 12.96 -13.77 2.00
C ARG A 866 13.64 -12.43 1.85
N ALA A 867 13.43 -11.54 2.83
CA ALA A 867 14.00 -10.20 2.85
C ALA A 867 15.27 -10.14 3.71
N ILE A 868 16.45 -10.32 3.09
CA ILE A 868 17.77 -10.32 3.75
C ILE A 868 18.73 -9.25 3.20
N ALA A 869 19.68 -8.80 4.03
CA ALA A 869 20.70 -7.84 3.66
C ALA A 869 21.66 -8.44 2.59
N GLY A 870 21.69 -7.83 1.40
CA GLY A 870 22.48 -8.30 0.26
C GLY A 870 21.66 -9.02 -0.82
N SER A 871 20.39 -9.36 -0.56
CA SER A 871 19.40 -9.64 -1.60
C SER A 871 18.97 -8.33 -2.26
N THR A 872 18.42 -8.42 -3.48
CA THR A 872 18.00 -7.33 -4.38
C THR A 872 17.14 -6.23 -3.71
N ALA A 873 16.59 -6.51 -2.52
CA ALA A 873 15.82 -5.59 -1.69
C ALA A 873 16.57 -4.34 -1.19
N LEU A 874 17.91 -4.34 -1.07
CA LEU A 874 18.65 -3.27 -0.37
C LEU A 874 19.85 -2.66 -1.11
N ALA A 875 20.36 -3.24 -2.19
CA ALA A 875 21.48 -2.65 -2.93
C ALA A 875 21.02 -1.51 -3.85
N VAL A 876 21.41 -0.27 -3.53
CA VAL A 876 21.04 0.96 -4.26
C VAL A 876 21.36 0.90 -5.76
N SER A 877 22.39 0.14 -6.17
CA SER A 877 22.75 -0.06 -7.59
C SER A 877 21.82 -1.03 -8.33
N GLU A 878 21.31 -2.05 -7.63
CA GLU A 878 20.41 -3.05 -8.21
C GLU A 878 19.00 -2.49 -8.43
N LYS A 879 18.60 -1.52 -7.60
CA LYS A 879 17.30 -0.83 -7.68
C LYS A 879 17.11 -0.02 -8.97
N ASN A 880 18.16 0.58 -9.52
CA ASN A 880 18.00 1.48 -10.67
C ASN A 880 17.72 0.72 -11.97
N TYR A 881 18.46 -0.35 -12.29
CA TYR A 881 18.24 -1.07 -13.54
C TYR A 881 16.92 -1.85 -13.56
N ALA A 882 16.48 -2.39 -12.42
CA ALA A 882 15.22 -3.11 -12.31
C ALA A 882 14.04 -2.17 -12.57
N VAL A 883 14.07 -0.96 -12.01
CA VAL A 883 13.04 0.06 -12.26
C VAL A 883 13.04 0.50 -13.74
N ASP A 884 14.22 0.69 -14.36
CA ASP A 884 14.31 1.02 -15.78
C ASP A 884 13.80 -0.13 -16.68
N ALA A 885 14.09 -1.38 -16.33
CA ALA A 885 13.58 -2.57 -17.00
C ALA A 885 12.05 -2.68 -16.87
N SER A 886 11.49 -2.40 -15.69
CA SER A 886 10.05 -2.30 -15.42
C SER A 886 9.38 -1.27 -16.33
N ARG A 887 9.89 -0.03 -16.38
CA ARG A 887 9.38 1.02 -17.27
C ARG A 887 9.40 0.61 -18.73
N LYS A 888 10.51 0.03 -19.16
CA LYS A 888 10.68 -0.48 -20.52
C LYS A 888 9.66 -1.57 -20.84
N ALA A 889 9.39 -2.49 -19.90
CA ALA A 889 8.44 -3.58 -20.08
C ALA A 889 7.02 -3.05 -20.32
N VAL A 890 6.60 -2.06 -19.51
CA VAL A 890 5.31 -1.39 -19.64
C VAL A 890 5.22 -0.58 -20.95
N ALA A 891 6.27 0.18 -21.29
CA ALA A 891 6.30 0.96 -22.53
C ALA A 891 6.17 0.06 -23.78
N GLU A 892 6.92 -1.04 -23.84
CA GLU A 892 6.81 -1.99 -24.94
C GLU A 892 5.46 -2.75 -24.94
N HIS A 893 4.86 -3.02 -23.77
CA HIS A 893 3.51 -3.58 -23.69
C HIS A 893 2.47 -2.66 -24.33
N LEU A 894 2.48 -1.38 -23.96
CA LEU A 894 1.58 -0.38 -24.54
C LEU A 894 1.81 -0.23 -26.05
N GLN A 895 3.08 -0.22 -26.49
CA GLN A 895 3.43 -0.21 -27.91
C GLN A 895 2.86 -1.42 -28.67
N ARG A 896 3.00 -2.65 -28.14
CA ARG A 896 2.45 -3.86 -28.77
C ARG A 896 0.93 -3.86 -28.83
N ARG A 897 0.28 -3.24 -27.84
CA ARG A 897 -1.18 -3.04 -27.80
C ARG A 897 -1.65 -1.90 -28.72
N GLY A 898 -0.74 -1.15 -29.34
CA GLY A 898 -1.07 -0.01 -30.19
C GLY A 898 -1.58 1.20 -29.41
N ILE A 899 -1.25 1.30 -28.12
CA ILE A 899 -1.68 2.39 -27.24
C ILE A 899 -0.57 3.43 -27.17
N SER A 900 -0.90 4.68 -27.51
CA SER A 900 0.05 5.80 -27.44
C SER A 900 0.05 6.39 -26.04
N ALA A 901 1.16 6.18 -25.33
CA ALA A 901 1.34 6.66 -23.97
C ALA A 901 2.83 6.85 -23.65
N GLU A 902 3.11 7.70 -22.68
CA GLU A 902 4.43 7.88 -22.09
C GLU A 902 4.48 7.17 -20.74
N VAL A 903 5.54 6.39 -20.51
CA VAL A 903 5.79 5.73 -19.22
C VAL A 903 6.92 6.48 -18.52
N MET A 904 6.64 6.98 -17.32
CA MET A 904 7.53 7.83 -16.54
C MET A 904 7.52 7.44 -15.06
N PRO A 905 8.47 7.92 -14.23
CA PRO A 905 8.39 7.73 -12.79
C PRO A 905 7.12 8.35 -12.20
N ALA A 906 6.46 7.65 -11.28
CA ALA A 906 5.37 8.25 -10.51
C ALA A 906 5.94 9.36 -9.59
N PRO A 907 5.41 10.60 -9.62
CA PRO A 907 5.99 11.73 -8.89
C PRO A 907 6.18 11.51 -7.38
N GLU A 908 5.18 10.95 -6.70
CA GLU A 908 5.21 10.71 -5.25
C GLU A 908 5.82 9.35 -4.88
N ALA A 909 6.08 8.48 -5.87
CA ALA A 909 6.70 7.18 -5.66
C ALA A 909 7.58 6.77 -6.87
N PRO A 910 8.78 7.37 -7.02
CA PRO A 910 9.60 7.22 -8.22
C PRO A 910 10.12 5.80 -8.52
N MET A 911 9.88 4.84 -7.64
CA MET A 911 10.17 3.42 -7.88
C MET A 911 9.09 2.73 -8.74
N PHE A 912 7.91 3.35 -8.86
CA PHE A 912 6.79 2.87 -9.66
C PHE A 912 6.62 3.66 -10.95
N ASN A 913 5.72 3.17 -11.80
CA ASN A 913 5.42 3.75 -13.10
C ASN A 913 4.16 4.63 -13.03
N ARG A 914 4.22 5.77 -13.71
CA ARG A 914 3.06 6.55 -14.16
C ARG A 914 2.91 6.35 -15.66
N VAL A 915 1.72 5.98 -16.11
CA VAL A 915 1.38 5.92 -17.53
C VAL A 915 0.55 7.15 -17.89
N ARG A 916 1.06 7.99 -18.79
CA ARG A 916 0.33 9.15 -19.30
C ARG A 916 -0.12 8.87 -20.73
N PHE A 917 -1.43 8.69 -20.93
CA PHE A 917 -1.99 8.48 -22.26
C PHE A 917 -1.98 9.79 -23.07
N ILE A 918 -1.77 9.69 -24.38
CA ILE A 918 -1.73 10.85 -25.26
C ILE A 918 -3.15 11.22 -25.70
N CYS A 919 -3.59 12.44 -25.37
CA CYS A 919 -4.88 12.96 -25.82
C CYS A 919 -4.92 13.14 -27.36
N PRO A 920 -6.04 12.83 -28.02
CA PRO A 920 -6.20 13.02 -29.45
C PRO A 920 -6.22 14.51 -29.82
N SER A 921 -5.80 14.80 -31.04
CA SER A 921 -5.93 16.12 -31.67
C SER A 921 -6.79 15.98 -32.93
N PRO A 922 -7.93 16.70 -33.04
CA PRO A 922 -8.45 17.67 -32.08
C PRO A 922 -8.95 17.05 -30.76
N GLN A 923 -8.90 17.83 -29.68
CA GLN A 923 -9.42 17.47 -28.36
C GLN A 923 -10.96 17.29 -28.42
N PRO A 924 -11.55 16.22 -27.84
CA PRO A 924 -13.01 16.07 -27.78
C PRO A 924 -13.66 17.17 -26.92
N LEU A 925 -14.91 17.52 -27.22
CA LEU A 925 -15.63 18.50 -26.39
C LEU A 925 -16.05 17.85 -25.05
N VAL A 926 -15.68 18.48 -23.94
CA VAL A 926 -16.13 18.11 -22.59
C VAL A 926 -17.27 19.03 -22.14
N SER A 927 -18.40 18.49 -21.71
CA SER A 927 -19.44 19.25 -21.01
C SER A 927 -19.30 19.06 -19.51
N ILE A 928 -18.89 20.11 -18.80
CA ILE A 928 -18.79 20.13 -17.34
C ILE A 928 -20.14 20.54 -16.77
N ILE A 929 -20.71 19.69 -15.92
CA ILE A 929 -22.05 19.85 -15.34
C ILE A 929 -21.90 20.16 -13.85
N ILE A 930 -22.41 21.31 -13.42
CA ILE A 930 -22.29 21.80 -12.05
C ILE A 930 -23.68 22.10 -11.47
N PRO A 931 -24.29 21.18 -10.72
CA PRO A 931 -25.50 21.45 -9.95
C PRO A 931 -25.21 22.43 -8.81
N THR A 932 -26.06 23.43 -8.64
CA THR A 932 -25.89 24.45 -7.59
C THR A 932 -27.22 24.95 -7.06
N ARG A 933 -27.20 25.46 -5.83
CA ARG A 933 -28.28 26.25 -5.24
C ARG A 933 -27.69 27.23 -4.25
N ASP A 934 -27.91 28.52 -4.49
CA ASP A 934 -27.36 29.63 -3.70
C ASP A 934 -25.83 29.56 -3.57
N ARG A 935 -25.21 30.24 -2.58
CA ARG A 935 -23.77 30.14 -2.28
C ARG A 935 -22.86 30.52 -3.45
N ALA A 936 -23.03 31.76 -3.91
CA ALA A 936 -22.18 32.37 -4.94
C ALA A 936 -20.67 32.35 -4.58
N ASP A 937 -20.33 32.29 -3.30
CA ASP A 937 -18.95 32.16 -2.82
C ASP A 937 -18.30 30.83 -3.24
N LEU A 938 -19.00 29.71 -3.05
CA LEU A 938 -18.49 28.38 -3.42
C LEU A 938 -18.46 28.20 -4.94
N LEU A 939 -19.58 28.53 -5.61
CA LEU A 939 -19.64 28.44 -7.07
C LEU A 939 -18.64 29.38 -7.74
N GLY A 940 -18.46 30.58 -7.20
CA GLY A 940 -17.46 31.55 -7.66
C GLY A 940 -16.04 30.99 -7.61
N MET A 941 -15.64 30.44 -6.46
CA MET A 941 -14.35 29.75 -6.31
C MET A 941 -14.18 28.62 -7.34
N CYS A 942 -15.20 27.80 -7.52
CA CYS A 942 -15.17 26.69 -8.47
C CYS A 942 -14.95 27.19 -9.91
N VAL A 943 -15.78 28.13 -10.37
CA VAL A 943 -15.71 28.72 -11.70
C VAL A 943 -14.39 29.49 -11.92
N ASP A 944 -13.95 30.26 -10.93
CA ASP A 944 -12.71 31.01 -11.01
C ASP A 944 -11.51 30.06 -11.14
N SER A 945 -11.46 29.01 -10.33
CA SER A 945 -10.41 27.99 -10.43
C SER A 945 -10.44 27.26 -11.78
N LEU A 946 -11.63 26.99 -12.31
CA LEU A 946 -11.82 26.37 -13.62
C LEU A 946 -11.27 27.24 -14.75
N ILE A 947 -11.60 28.54 -14.76
CA ILE A 947 -11.13 29.50 -15.78
C ILE A 947 -9.63 29.74 -15.67
N GLN A 948 -9.11 29.90 -14.45
CA GLN A 948 -7.73 30.35 -14.22
C GLN A 948 -6.71 29.22 -14.35
N ARG A 949 -7.08 27.98 -14.00
CA ARG A 949 -6.12 26.86 -13.90
C ARG A 949 -6.25 25.84 -15.01
N THR A 950 -7.44 25.61 -15.57
CA THR A 950 -7.63 24.52 -16.55
C THR A 950 -6.92 24.83 -17.86
N THR A 951 -6.00 23.95 -18.25
CA THR A 951 -5.26 24.06 -19.52
C THR A 951 -6.02 23.48 -20.71
N TYR A 952 -6.99 22.59 -20.46
CA TYR A 952 -7.82 21.99 -21.50
C TYR A 952 -8.68 23.04 -22.18
N SER A 953 -8.65 23.07 -23.51
CA SER A 953 -9.24 24.19 -24.26
C SER A 953 -10.68 23.93 -24.71
N ASN A 954 -11.03 22.67 -25.00
CA ASN A 954 -12.29 22.33 -25.65
C ASN A 954 -13.36 21.86 -24.64
N TYR A 955 -13.86 22.77 -23.81
CA TYR A 955 -14.93 22.47 -22.87
C TYR A 955 -16.05 23.52 -22.89
N GLU A 956 -17.25 23.10 -22.49
CA GLU A 956 -18.36 23.98 -22.10
C GLU A 956 -18.75 23.70 -20.65
N VAL A 957 -19.41 24.65 -20.00
CA VAL A 957 -19.88 24.53 -18.62
C VAL A 957 -21.39 24.75 -18.56
N ILE A 958 -22.10 23.80 -17.97
CA ILE A 958 -23.54 23.85 -17.71
C ILE A 958 -23.73 23.94 -16.21
N ILE A 959 -24.11 25.12 -15.73
CA ILE A 959 -24.50 25.34 -14.35
C ILE A 959 -25.99 25.03 -14.24
N MET A 960 -26.32 24.06 -13.40
CA MET A 960 -27.68 23.58 -13.17
C MET A 960 -28.22 24.20 -11.88
N ASP A 961 -28.91 25.33 -12.00
CA ASP A 961 -29.50 26.10 -10.91
C ASP A 961 -30.77 25.42 -10.39
N ASN A 962 -30.71 24.85 -9.19
CA ASN A 962 -31.85 24.24 -8.50
C ASN A 962 -32.63 25.25 -7.66
N GLY A 963 -33.11 26.32 -8.30
CA GLY A 963 -34.00 27.31 -7.69
C GLY A 963 -33.31 28.28 -6.72
N SER A 964 -32.14 28.81 -7.08
CA SER A 964 -31.43 29.82 -6.27
C SER A 964 -32.28 31.06 -6.02
N VAL A 965 -32.28 31.50 -4.76
CA VAL A 965 -33.05 32.63 -4.25
C VAL A 965 -32.17 33.80 -3.81
N GLU A 966 -30.90 33.57 -3.52
CA GLU A 966 -29.96 34.62 -3.14
C GLU A 966 -29.66 35.56 -4.31
N ASP A 967 -29.80 36.87 -4.08
CA ASP A 967 -29.49 37.89 -5.08
C ASP A 967 -28.01 37.85 -5.52
N ALA A 968 -27.11 37.48 -4.61
CA ALA A 968 -25.68 37.32 -4.90
C ALA A 968 -25.44 36.25 -5.98
N THR A 969 -26.14 35.12 -5.90
CA THR A 969 -26.01 34.02 -6.88
C THR A 969 -26.59 34.41 -8.24
N ARG A 970 -27.71 35.15 -8.26
CA ARG A 970 -28.27 35.68 -9.51
C ARG A 970 -27.33 36.68 -10.18
N GLN A 971 -26.77 37.60 -9.40
CA GLN A 971 -25.76 38.55 -9.89
C GLN A 971 -24.49 37.85 -10.38
N PHE A 972 -24.12 36.72 -9.77
CA PHE A 972 -23.00 35.91 -10.23
C PHE A 972 -23.30 35.28 -11.60
N PHE A 973 -24.50 34.71 -11.80
CA PHE A 973 -24.90 34.15 -13.09
C PHE A 973 -24.83 35.18 -14.23
N ASP A 974 -25.25 36.42 -13.97
CA ASP A 974 -25.20 37.51 -14.97
C ASP A 974 -23.78 37.90 -15.39
N ARG A 975 -22.75 37.54 -14.60
CA ARG A 975 -21.34 37.85 -14.86
C ARG A 975 -20.60 36.72 -15.58
N LEU A 976 -21.22 35.56 -15.75
CA LEU A 976 -20.59 34.42 -16.39
C LEU A 976 -20.33 34.69 -17.88
N PRO A 977 -19.21 34.23 -18.45
CA PRO A 977 -18.90 34.45 -19.85
C PRO A 977 -19.77 33.56 -20.76
N ASN A 978 -20.65 34.19 -21.54
CA ASN A 978 -21.69 33.54 -22.35
C ASN A 978 -21.18 32.67 -23.51
N ASP A 979 -19.89 32.73 -23.86
CA ASP A 979 -19.29 31.92 -24.93
C ASP A 979 -19.08 30.46 -24.50
N ARG A 980 -18.87 30.21 -23.20
CA ARG A 980 -18.56 28.88 -22.65
C ARG A 980 -19.45 28.43 -21.50
N PHE A 981 -20.17 29.34 -20.84
CA PHE A 981 -21.01 29.03 -19.69
C PHE A 981 -22.50 29.17 -20.03
N ARG A 982 -23.29 28.20 -19.58
CA ARG A 982 -24.74 28.18 -19.72
C ARG A 982 -25.38 27.87 -18.38
N VAL A 983 -26.35 28.68 -17.98
CA VAL A 983 -27.16 28.43 -16.78
C VAL A 983 -28.50 27.83 -17.20
N LEU A 984 -28.82 26.66 -16.67
CA LEU A 984 -30.13 26.01 -16.81
C LEU A 984 -30.82 26.02 -15.45
N ARG A 985 -32.12 26.28 -15.42
CA ARG A 985 -32.88 26.41 -14.18
C ARG A 985 -33.90 25.30 -14.02
N ASP A 986 -33.96 24.72 -12.83
CA ASP A 986 -34.88 23.64 -12.48
C ASP A 986 -35.43 23.84 -11.05
N GLU A 987 -36.74 23.97 -10.96
CA GLU A 987 -37.47 24.25 -9.71
C GLU A 987 -37.93 22.97 -8.99
N SER A 988 -37.57 21.78 -9.49
CA SER A 988 -37.93 20.52 -8.85
C SER A 988 -37.26 20.34 -7.48
N PRO A 989 -37.83 19.51 -6.58
CA PRO A 989 -37.16 19.15 -5.33
C PRO A 989 -35.76 18.60 -5.57
N PHE A 990 -34.82 18.93 -4.69
CA PHE A 990 -33.42 18.53 -4.87
C PHE A 990 -33.28 17.01 -5.04
N ASN A 991 -32.71 16.63 -6.17
CA ASN A 991 -32.31 15.28 -6.50
C ASN A 991 -31.06 15.38 -7.39
N PHE A 992 -29.91 14.98 -6.84
CA PHE A 992 -28.63 15.12 -7.53
C PHE A 992 -28.61 14.36 -8.86
N SER A 993 -29.15 13.15 -8.88
CA SER A 993 -29.26 12.31 -10.07
C SER A 993 -30.12 12.98 -11.16
N ALA A 994 -31.30 13.47 -10.80
CA ALA A 994 -32.21 14.11 -11.75
C ALA A 994 -31.63 15.41 -12.35
N LEU A 995 -30.97 16.23 -11.53
CA LEU A 995 -30.34 17.47 -11.98
C LEU A 995 -29.20 17.19 -12.98
N ASN A 996 -28.33 16.23 -12.68
CA ASN A 996 -27.26 15.82 -13.59
C ASN A 996 -27.82 15.19 -14.87
N ASN A 997 -28.84 14.32 -14.78
CA ASN A 997 -29.50 13.74 -15.95
C ASN A 997 -30.11 14.81 -16.87
N HIS A 998 -30.74 15.85 -16.28
CA HIS A 998 -31.29 16.97 -17.04
C HIS A 998 -30.19 17.78 -17.75
N ALA A 999 -29.13 18.15 -17.04
CA ALA A 999 -28.01 18.86 -17.64
C ALA A 999 -27.30 18.02 -18.73
N ALA A 1000 -27.13 16.72 -18.52
CA ALA A 1000 -26.54 15.79 -19.49
C ALA A 1000 -27.32 15.72 -20.80
N ARG A 1001 -28.66 15.79 -20.76
CA ARG A 1001 -29.49 15.89 -21.99
C ARG A 1001 -29.24 17.18 -22.77
N ALA A 1002 -28.91 18.27 -22.08
CA ALA A 1002 -28.66 19.58 -22.67
C ALA A 1002 -27.18 19.84 -23.06
N ALA A 1003 -26.30 18.92 -22.67
CA ALA A 1003 -24.87 18.90 -23.00
C ALA A 1003 -24.63 18.66 -24.50
N ARG A 1004 -23.52 19.20 -25.01
CA ARG A 1004 -23.07 19.06 -26.40
C ARG A 1004 -21.79 18.22 -26.53
N GLY A 1005 -21.08 18.03 -25.42
CA GLY A 1005 -19.83 17.30 -25.35
C GLY A 1005 -19.97 15.81 -25.63
N GLU A 1006 -18.90 15.25 -26.17
CA GLU A 1006 -18.70 13.81 -26.32
C GLU A 1006 -18.39 13.15 -24.97
N LEU A 1007 -17.81 13.94 -24.06
CA LEU A 1007 -17.51 13.58 -22.68
C LEU A 1007 -18.35 14.45 -21.73
N LEU A 1008 -18.84 13.85 -20.66
CA LEU A 1008 -19.58 14.51 -19.59
C LEU A 1008 -18.74 14.47 -18.31
N CYS A 1009 -18.52 15.63 -17.70
CA CYS A 1009 -17.87 15.75 -16.40
C CYS A 1009 -18.91 16.17 -15.36
N LEU A 1010 -19.29 15.27 -14.45
CA LEU A 1010 -20.12 15.61 -13.30
C LEU A 1010 -19.22 16.22 -12.24
N MET A 1011 -19.57 17.42 -11.73
CA MET A 1011 -18.72 18.14 -10.78
C MET A 1011 -19.57 18.91 -9.76
N ASN A 1012 -19.19 18.84 -8.48
CA ASN A 1012 -19.84 19.64 -7.44
C ASN A 1012 -19.45 21.12 -7.54
N ASN A 1013 -20.28 22.01 -7.00
CA ASN A 1013 -20.07 23.46 -7.04
C ASN A 1013 -19.04 23.98 -6.03
N ASP A 1014 -18.51 23.13 -5.15
CA ASP A 1014 -17.54 23.43 -4.09
C ASP A 1014 -16.17 22.75 -4.32
N ILE A 1015 -15.89 22.44 -5.59
CA ILE A 1015 -14.59 21.95 -6.06
C ILE A 1015 -13.66 23.12 -6.36
N GLU A 1016 -12.43 23.04 -5.88
CA GLU A 1016 -11.34 23.95 -6.21
C GLU A 1016 -10.22 23.17 -6.90
N ILE A 1017 -9.90 23.54 -8.14
CA ILE A 1017 -8.90 22.85 -8.96
C ILE A 1017 -7.48 23.15 -8.46
N LEU A 1018 -6.65 22.11 -8.30
CA LEU A 1018 -5.24 22.26 -7.92
C LEU A 1018 -4.30 22.08 -9.11
N THR A 1019 -4.46 20.99 -9.87
CA THR A 1019 -3.58 20.68 -11.02
C THR A 1019 -4.10 21.29 -12.33
N PRO A 1020 -3.30 22.07 -13.07
CA PRO A 1020 -3.76 22.72 -14.31
C PRO A 1020 -4.18 21.78 -15.45
N ASP A 1021 -3.56 20.60 -15.54
CA ASP A 1021 -3.77 19.59 -16.57
C ASP A 1021 -4.74 18.46 -16.13
N TRP A 1022 -5.56 18.72 -15.09
CA TRP A 1022 -6.48 17.74 -14.52
C TRP A 1022 -7.44 17.15 -15.57
N LEU A 1023 -7.97 17.99 -16.47
CA LEU A 1023 -8.97 17.54 -17.44
C LEU A 1023 -8.30 16.79 -18.59
N GLU A 1024 -7.11 17.21 -19.04
CA GLU A 1024 -6.27 16.42 -19.95
C GLU A 1024 -6.01 15.02 -19.39
N GLU A 1025 -5.60 14.93 -18.12
CA GLU A 1025 -5.32 13.67 -17.44
C GLU A 1025 -6.56 12.77 -17.47
N MET A 1026 -7.72 13.27 -17.05
CA MET A 1026 -8.96 12.47 -17.03
C MET A 1026 -9.45 12.10 -18.43
N VAL A 1027 -9.39 13.02 -19.39
CA VAL A 1027 -9.76 12.79 -20.80
C VAL A 1027 -8.86 11.71 -21.41
N SER A 1028 -7.57 11.70 -21.09
CA SER A 1028 -6.62 10.73 -21.62
C SER A 1028 -7.01 9.28 -21.31
N PHE A 1029 -7.73 9.03 -20.20
CA PHE A 1029 -8.34 7.75 -19.89
C PHE A 1029 -9.72 7.58 -20.53
N ALA A 1030 -10.59 8.59 -20.42
CA ALA A 1030 -12.00 8.49 -20.82
C ALA A 1030 -12.20 8.25 -22.32
N ILE A 1031 -11.19 8.54 -23.16
CA ILE A 1031 -11.22 8.23 -24.61
C ILE A 1031 -11.05 6.74 -24.93
N HIS A 1032 -10.50 5.95 -24.00
CA HIS A 1032 -10.31 4.52 -24.21
C HIS A 1032 -11.64 3.78 -24.11
N SER A 1033 -12.01 3.06 -25.18
CA SER A 1033 -13.34 2.46 -25.35
C SER A 1033 -13.74 1.46 -24.26
N ASP A 1034 -12.77 0.91 -23.53
CA ASP A 1034 -12.97 -0.04 -22.43
C ASP A 1034 -13.01 0.62 -21.03
N ILE A 1035 -12.78 1.93 -20.95
CA ILE A 1035 -12.93 2.72 -19.71
C ILE A 1035 -14.33 3.35 -19.66
N GLY A 1036 -15.00 3.29 -18.52
CA GLY A 1036 -16.33 3.85 -18.29
C GLY A 1036 -16.25 5.20 -17.60
N CYS A 1037 -16.00 5.18 -16.29
CA CYS A 1037 -15.84 6.37 -15.46
C CYS A 1037 -14.36 6.66 -15.15
N VAL A 1038 -14.01 7.94 -15.02
CA VAL A 1038 -12.70 8.40 -14.54
C VAL A 1038 -12.92 9.34 -13.36
N GLY A 1039 -12.32 9.05 -12.21
CA GLY A 1039 -12.40 9.86 -10.99
C GLY A 1039 -11.10 10.59 -10.66
N ALA A 1040 -11.23 11.78 -10.08
CA ALA A 1040 -10.11 12.60 -9.62
C ALA A 1040 -9.70 12.29 -8.17
N ARG A 1041 -8.51 12.73 -7.74
CA ARG A 1041 -8.10 12.75 -6.33
C ARG A 1041 -8.65 13.99 -5.64
N LEU A 1042 -9.44 13.78 -4.58
CA LEU A 1042 -10.02 14.88 -3.80
C LEU A 1042 -9.39 14.95 -2.42
N TRP A 1043 -9.01 16.16 -2.03
CA TRP A 1043 -8.46 16.50 -0.73
C TRP A 1043 -9.46 17.33 0.07
N TYR A 1044 -9.45 17.15 1.39
CA TYR A 1044 -9.99 18.16 2.28
C TYR A 1044 -9.06 19.40 2.31
N PRO A 1045 -9.57 20.59 2.65
CA PRO A 1045 -8.75 21.80 2.74
C PRO A 1045 -7.59 21.71 3.75
N ASP A 1046 -7.66 20.80 4.73
CA ASP A 1046 -6.61 20.53 5.71
C ASP A 1046 -5.48 19.62 5.18
N GLY A 1047 -5.59 19.14 3.92
CA GLY A 1047 -4.61 18.26 3.29
C GLY A 1047 -4.80 16.77 3.58
N ALA A 1048 -5.89 16.37 4.23
CA ALA A 1048 -6.26 14.97 4.38
C ALA A 1048 -6.95 14.42 3.13
N LEU A 1049 -6.63 13.18 2.74
CA LEU A 1049 -7.24 12.54 1.56
C LEU A 1049 -8.73 12.27 1.81
N GLN A 1050 -9.59 12.80 0.94
CA GLN A 1050 -11.03 12.57 0.99
C GLN A 1050 -11.42 11.46 0.02
N HIS A 1051 -10.93 11.50 -1.22
CA HIS A 1051 -11.26 10.53 -2.25
C HIS A 1051 -10.00 9.93 -2.89
N GLY A 1052 -9.63 8.73 -2.42
CA GLY A 1052 -8.61 7.87 -3.03
C GLY A 1052 -9.20 6.75 -3.90
N GLY A 1053 -10.43 6.92 -4.40
CA GLY A 1053 -11.26 5.84 -4.92
C GLY A 1053 -12.39 5.40 -3.99
N VAL A 1054 -13.27 4.48 -4.43
CA VAL A 1054 -14.30 3.85 -3.60
C VAL A 1054 -14.09 2.34 -3.53
N LEU A 1055 -14.20 1.78 -2.31
CA LEU A 1055 -14.23 0.35 -2.03
C LEU A 1055 -15.63 -0.03 -1.53
N LEU A 1056 -16.17 -1.13 -2.02
CA LEU A 1056 -17.50 -1.63 -1.63
C LEU A 1056 -17.44 -2.40 -0.30
N GLY A 1057 -18.58 -2.52 0.36
CA GLY A 1057 -18.79 -3.28 1.59
C GLY A 1057 -18.46 -2.51 2.87
N ILE A 1058 -17.53 -1.56 2.81
CA ILE A 1058 -17.13 -0.76 3.98
C ILE A 1058 -18.33 0.04 4.49
N GLY A 1059 -18.60 -0.04 5.79
CA GLY A 1059 -19.79 0.59 6.39
C GLY A 1059 -21.13 0.00 5.94
N GLY A 1060 -21.13 -1.17 5.29
CA GLY A 1060 -22.31 -1.90 4.82
C GLY A 1060 -22.75 -1.59 3.39
N VAL A 1061 -22.14 -0.60 2.72
CA VAL A 1061 -22.36 -0.31 1.29
C VAL A 1061 -21.04 -0.01 0.59
N ALA A 1062 -20.39 1.11 0.89
CA ALA A 1062 -19.11 1.50 0.31
C ALA A 1062 -18.52 2.70 1.05
N ASN A 1063 -17.21 2.86 1.00
CA ASN A 1063 -16.52 4.06 1.50
C ASN A 1063 -15.26 4.38 0.68
N HIS A 1064 -14.66 5.56 0.92
CA HIS A 1064 -13.48 6.03 0.21
C HIS A 1064 -12.21 5.31 0.67
N ALA A 1065 -11.42 4.83 -0.29
CA ALA A 1065 -10.14 4.18 0.01
C ALA A 1065 -9.14 5.18 0.62
N HIS A 1066 -8.37 4.72 1.62
CA HIS A 1066 -7.31 5.52 2.25
C HIS A 1066 -7.83 6.81 2.90
N TYR A 1067 -9.04 6.77 3.46
CA TYR A 1067 -9.67 7.93 4.07
C TYR A 1067 -8.74 8.58 5.13
N LYS A 1068 -8.57 9.90 5.03
CA LYS A 1068 -7.80 10.75 5.94
C LYS A 1068 -6.29 10.53 6.03
N ILE A 1069 -5.66 9.79 5.10
CA ILE A 1069 -4.19 9.81 5.04
C ILE A 1069 -3.68 11.19 4.60
N GLY A 1070 -2.52 11.61 5.12
CA GLY A 1070 -1.90 12.88 4.74
C GLY A 1070 -1.21 12.84 3.37
N ARG A 1071 -1.02 14.02 2.76
CA ARG A 1071 -0.25 14.17 1.51
C ARG A 1071 1.14 13.52 1.59
N GLY A 1072 1.59 12.91 0.50
CA GLY A 1072 2.86 12.20 0.43
C GLY A 1072 2.87 10.81 1.07
N ASN A 1073 1.78 10.38 1.73
CA ASN A 1073 1.63 9.00 2.18
C ASN A 1073 1.23 8.12 0.97
N PRO A 1074 2.05 7.13 0.59
CA PRO A 1074 1.76 6.27 -0.57
C PRO A 1074 0.59 5.31 -0.35
N GLY A 1075 0.09 5.16 0.88
CA GLY A 1075 -1.00 4.25 1.22
C GLY A 1075 -0.61 2.77 1.12
N TYR A 1076 -1.61 1.89 1.10
CA TYR A 1076 -1.42 0.45 1.05
C TYR A 1076 -0.70 0.03 -0.25
N PHE A 1077 0.56 -0.38 -0.16
CA PHE A 1077 1.40 -0.78 -1.31
C PHE A 1077 1.40 0.24 -2.47
N GLY A 1078 1.48 1.54 -2.14
CA GLY A 1078 1.56 2.61 -3.16
C GLY A 1078 0.22 2.99 -3.78
N ARG A 1079 -0.88 2.33 -3.42
CA ARG A 1079 -2.18 2.52 -4.08
C ARG A 1079 -2.72 3.95 -3.97
N ALA A 1080 -2.38 4.74 -2.95
CA ALA A 1080 -2.87 6.12 -2.84
C ALA A 1080 -2.21 7.11 -3.83
N VAL A 1081 -1.16 6.69 -4.55
CA VAL A 1081 -0.38 7.54 -5.46
C VAL A 1081 -0.18 6.95 -6.86
N LEU A 1082 -0.87 5.83 -7.15
CA LEU A 1082 -0.80 5.12 -8.43
C LEU A 1082 -2.19 5.01 -9.08
N HIS A 1083 -2.22 4.97 -10.41
CA HIS A 1083 -3.45 4.72 -11.18
C HIS A 1083 -4.06 3.37 -10.83
N GLN A 1084 -5.39 3.31 -10.74
CA GLN A 1084 -6.10 2.07 -10.40
C GLN A 1084 -7.45 1.98 -11.12
N SER A 1085 -7.79 0.77 -11.57
CA SER A 1085 -9.18 0.38 -11.75
C SER A 1085 -9.84 0.20 -10.39
N LEU A 1086 -11.04 0.74 -10.21
CA LEU A 1086 -11.83 0.57 -8.98
C LEU A 1086 -13.25 0.17 -9.33
N SER A 1087 -14.00 -0.31 -8.34
CA SER A 1087 -15.41 -0.61 -8.53
C SER A 1087 -16.24 0.66 -8.73
N ALA A 1088 -15.92 1.74 -8.00
CA ALA A 1088 -16.56 3.03 -8.16
C ALA A 1088 -15.62 4.22 -7.89
N VAL A 1089 -16.03 5.38 -8.40
CA VAL A 1089 -15.44 6.71 -8.14
C VAL A 1089 -16.57 7.69 -7.86
N THR A 1090 -16.27 8.81 -7.19
CA THR A 1090 -17.33 9.75 -6.78
C THR A 1090 -17.73 10.74 -7.86
N ALA A 1091 -19.01 11.09 -7.93
CA ALA A 1091 -19.52 12.15 -8.81
C ALA A 1091 -19.23 13.58 -8.32
N ALA A 1092 -18.50 13.76 -7.21
CA ALA A 1092 -17.97 15.08 -6.86
C ALA A 1092 -17.01 15.61 -7.95
N CYS A 1093 -16.29 14.71 -8.64
CA CYS A 1093 -15.66 14.96 -9.93
C CYS A 1093 -15.47 13.63 -10.70
N LEU A 1094 -16.35 13.39 -11.68
CA LEU A 1094 -16.40 12.16 -12.49
C LEU A 1094 -16.51 12.49 -13.97
N LEU A 1095 -15.61 11.95 -14.79
CA LEU A 1095 -15.65 12.07 -16.25
C LEU A 1095 -16.09 10.74 -16.89
N VAL A 1096 -16.99 10.80 -17.87
CA VAL A 1096 -17.53 9.64 -18.57
C VAL A 1096 -17.87 9.98 -20.02
N ARG A 1097 -17.75 9.00 -20.92
CA ARG A 1097 -18.27 9.17 -22.30
C ARG A 1097 -19.78 9.32 -22.26
N ARG A 1098 -20.29 10.30 -23.01
CA ARG A 1098 -21.74 10.50 -23.14
C ARG A 1098 -22.47 9.23 -23.58
N GLN A 1099 -21.91 8.50 -24.54
CA GLN A 1099 -22.47 7.23 -25.01
C GLN A 1099 -22.62 6.20 -23.88
N VAL A 1100 -21.62 6.08 -22.99
CA VAL A 1100 -21.65 5.15 -21.86
C VAL A 1100 -22.67 5.60 -20.82
N PHE A 1101 -22.73 6.91 -20.53
CA PHE A 1101 -23.74 7.48 -19.64
C PHE A 1101 -25.16 7.20 -20.14
N GLU A 1102 -25.41 7.37 -21.43
CA GLU A 1102 -26.71 7.09 -22.06
C GLU A 1102 -27.01 5.58 -22.13
N GLU A 1103 -26.01 4.73 -22.41
CA GLU A 1103 -26.14 3.27 -22.49
C GLU A 1103 -26.68 2.66 -21.20
N VAL A 1104 -26.19 3.12 -20.05
CA VAL A 1104 -26.65 2.62 -18.74
C VAL A 1104 -27.85 3.39 -18.19
N GLY A 1105 -28.38 4.38 -18.92
CA GLY A 1105 -29.56 5.15 -18.53
C GLY A 1105 -29.31 6.31 -17.56
N GLY A 1106 -28.07 6.80 -17.43
CA GLY A 1106 -27.70 7.89 -16.53
C GLY A 1106 -27.70 7.50 -15.05
N LEU A 1107 -27.78 8.49 -14.15
CA LEU A 1107 -27.88 8.27 -12.70
C LEU A 1107 -29.30 7.82 -12.32
N ASP A 1108 -29.44 6.87 -11.39
CA ASP A 1108 -30.78 6.43 -10.92
C ASP A 1108 -31.39 7.51 -10.02
N GLU A 1109 -32.54 8.04 -10.43
CA GLU A 1109 -33.25 9.13 -9.73
C GLU A 1109 -33.91 8.68 -8.41
N GLN A 1110 -33.93 7.38 -8.10
CA GLN A 1110 -34.31 6.87 -6.77
C GLN A 1110 -33.23 7.15 -5.71
N LEU A 1111 -31.97 7.28 -6.12
CA LEU A 1111 -30.84 7.67 -5.28
C LEU A 1111 -30.65 9.18 -5.39
N ALA A 1112 -31.38 9.94 -4.56
CA ALA A 1112 -31.44 11.39 -4.68
C ALA A 1112 -30.20 12.09 -4.11
N VAL A 1113 -29.54 11.49 -3.10
CA VAL A 1113 -28.44 12.13 -2.38
C VAL A 1113 -27.23 11.22 -2.21
N ALA A 1114 -27.40 10.00 -1.69
CA ALA A 1114 -26.31 9.08 -1.42
C ALA A 1114 -26.22 7.96 -2.47
N PHE A 1115 -25.02 7.42 -2.66
CA PHE A 1115 -24.70 6.23 -3.47
C PHE A 1115 -25.08 6.27 -4.96
N ASN A 1116 -25.58 7.39 -5.49
CA ASN A 1116 -25.96 7.52 -6.91
C ASN A 1116 -24.79 7.29 -7.86
N ASP A 1117 -23.61 7.77 -7.49
CA ASP A 1117 -22.36 7.60 -8.21
C ASP A 1117 -21.82 6.17 -8.15
N ILE A 1118 -21.98 5.52 -6.99
CA ILE A 1118 -21.61 4.12 -6.78
C ILE A 1118 -22.49 3.20 -7.62
N ASP A 1119 -23.81 3.32 -7.52
CA ASP A 1119 -24.76 2.57 -8.36
C ASP A 1119 -24.45 2.75 -9.86
N PHE A 1120 -24.24 3.99 -10.29
CA PHE A 1120 -23.89 4.29 -11.67
C PHE A 1120 -22.60 3.61 -12.12
N CYS A 1121 -21.53 3.71 -11.32
CA CYS A 1121 -20.26 3.04 -11.61
C CYS A 1121 -20.41 1.51 -11.69
N LEU A 1122 -21.25 0.91 -10.84
CA LEU A 1122 -21.52 -0.53 -10.85
C LEU A 1122 -22.29 -0.95 -12.11
N ARG A 1123 -23.30 -0.19 -12.54
CA ARG A 1123 -23.99 -0.44 -13.83
C ARG A 1123 -23.06 -0.28 -15.03
N VAL A 1124 -22.19 0.72 -15.02
CA VAL A 1124 -21.14 0.90 -16.04
C VAL A 1124 -20.20 -0.29 -16.08
N ARG A 1125 -19.86 -0.86 -14.93
CA ARG A 1125 -19.05 -2.08 -14.83
C ARG A 1125 -19.78 -3.32 -15.35
N GLU A 1126 -21.07 -3.48 -15.02
CA GLU A 1126 -21.91 -4.56 -15.56
C GLU A 1126 -22.04 -4.51 -17.09
N ALA A 1127 -22.03 -3.31 -17.68
CA ALA A 1127 -21.98 -3.11 -19.12
C ALA A 1127 -20.62 -3.47 -19.77
N GLY A 1128 -19.62 -3.84 -18.96
CA GLY A 1128 -18.32 -4.34 -19.43
C GLY A 1128 -17.21 -3.30 -19.46
N TYR A 1129 -17.44 -2.10 -18.92
CA TYR A 1129 -16.43 -1.05 -18.83
C TYR A 1129 -15.67 -1.08 -17.49
N ARG A 1130 -14.49 -0.47 -17.45
CA ARG A 1130 -13.67 -0.34 -16.23
C ARG A 1130 -13.70 1.08 -15.71
N ASN A 1131 -13.88 1.26 -14.41
CA ASN A 1131 -13.81 2.59 -13.79
C ASN A 1131 -12.39 2.82 -13.29
N VAL A 1132 -11.82 3.99 -13.59
CA VAL A 1132 -10.43 4.32 -13.25
C VAL A 1132 -10.40 5.51 -12.31
N TRP A 1133 -9.48 5.47 -11.35
CA TRP A 1133 -9.14 6.61 -10.52
C TRP A 1133 -7.70 7.03 -10.81
N THR A 1134 -7.49 8.34 -10.98
CA THR A 1134 -6.17 8.92 -11.20
C THR A 1134 -5.75 9.82 -10.02
N PRO A 1135 -4.55 9.60 -9.45
CA PRO A 1135 -4.01 10.47 -8.42
C PRO A 1135 -3.50 11.82 -8.96
N TYR A 1136 -3.45 12.01 -10.29
CA TYR A 1136 -2.79 13.17 -10.93
C TYR A 1136 -3.76 14.27 -11.39
N ALA A 1137 -5.07 14.04 -11.31
CA ALA A 1137 -6.09 15.08 -11.34
C ALA A 1137 -6.45 15.43 -9.90
N GLU A 1138 -5.94 16.55 -9.37
CA GLU A 1138 -6.08 16.89 -7.96
C GLU A 1138 -6.95 18.13 -7.75
N MET A 1139 -7.82 18.05 -6.76
CA MET A 1139 -8.73 19.11 -6.38
C MET A 1139 -8.91 19.13 -4.86
N ASN A 1140 -9.22 20.29 -4.29
CA ASN A 1140 -9.83 20.37 -2.97
C ASN A 1140 -11.35 20.29 -3.13
N HIS A 1141 -12.00 19.56 -2.25
CA HIS A 1141 -13.46 19.52 -2.15
C HIS A 1141 -13.85 20.04 -0.77
N HIS A 1142 -14.50 21.22 -0.74
CA HIS A 1142 -14.84 21.94 0.49
C HIS A 1142 -16.12 21.40 1.16
N GLU A 1143 -16.24 20.06 1.20
CA GLU A 1143 -17.41 19.30 1.64
C GLU A 1143 -18.03 19.83 2.96
N SER A 1144 -19.36 19.73 3.08
CA SER A 1144 -20.15 20.27 4.20
C SER A 1144 -20.22 21.80 4.29
N ALA A 1145 -19.58 22.55 3.38
CA ALA A 1145 -19.79 23.99 3.31
C ALA A 1145 -21.24 24.34 2.92
N SER A 1146 -21.89 23.55 2.05
CA SER A 1146 -23.28 23.77 1.60
C SER A 1146 -24.35 22.93 2.32
N ARG A 1147 -23.97 21.86 3.04
CA ARG A 1147 -24.90 20.87 3.64
C ARG A 1147 -24.72 20.71 5.14
N LYS A 1148 -25.81 20.90 5.92
CA LYS A 1148 -25.89 20.54 7.34
C LYS A 1148 -26.06 19.02 7.51
N ASN A 1149 -25.48 18.47 8.59
CA ASN A 1149 -25.52 17.05 9.02
C ASN A 1149 -26.87 16.32 8.81
N GLU A 1150 -26.82 15.00 8.69
CA GLU A 1150 -27.96 14.08 8.49
C GLU A 1150 -28.84 13.89 9.74
N ASP A 1151 -29.15 14.97 10.46
CA ASP A 1151 -29.69 14.85 11.83
C ASP A 1151 -31.22 14.84 11.90
N THR A 1152 -31.91 15.02 10.77
CA THR A 1152 -33.38 15.03 10.72
C THR A 1152 -33.95 13.64 10.43
N PRO A 1153 -35.06 13.22 11.07
CA PRO A 1153 -35.69 11.92 10.83
C PRO A 1153 -35.95 11.59 9.35
N GLU A 1154 -36.35 12.58 8.56
CA GLU A 1154 -36.64 12.43 7.13
C GLU A 1154 -35.37 12.08 6.32
N LYS A 1155 -34.24 12.73 6.63
CA LYS A 1155 -32.93 12.43 6.02
C LYS A 1155 -32.44 11.03 6.39
N LEU A 1156 -32.58 10.63 7.66
CA LEU A 1156 -32.21 9.30 8.12
C LEU A 1156 -33.06 8.20 7.46
N ILE A 1157 -34.37 8.44 7.28
CA ILE A 1157 -35.26 7.50 6.57
C ILE A 1157 -34.85 7.41 5.10
N ARG A 1158 -34.59 8.54 4.42
CA ARG A 1158 -34.10 8.54 3.03
C ARG A 1158 -32.79 7.76 2.93
N PHE A 1159 -31.80 8.08 3.76
CA PHE A 1159 -30.50 7.41 3.74
C PHE A 1159 -30.63 5.89 3.96
N ARG A 1160 -31.48 5.45 4.91
CA ARG A 1160 -31.77 4.02 5.11
C ARG A 1160 -32.42 3.36 3.90
N ASN A 1161 -33.30 4.06 3.18
CA ASN A 1161 -33.90 3.54 1.97
C ASN A 1161 -32.86 3.43 0.83
N GLU A 1162 -31.96 4.42 0.70
CA GLU A 1162 -30.86 4.39 -0.28
C GLU A 1162 -29.86 3.26 0.05
N VAL A 1163 -29.56 3.01 1.33
CA VAL A 1163 -28.78 1.83 1.78
C VAL A 1163 -29.50 0.53 1.40
N GLY A 1164 -30.81 0.45 1.68
CA GLY A 1164 -31.62 -0.73 1.33
C GLY A 1164 -31.63 -1.00 -0.18
N PHE A 1165 -31.75 0.06 -1.00
CA PHE A 1165 -31.65 -0.03 -2.45
C PHE A 1165 -30.32 -0.64 -2.90
N MET A 1166 -29.19 -0.17 -2.35
CA MET A 1166 -27.88 -0.69 -2.67
C MET A 1166 -27.69 -2.15 -2.22
N GLN A 1167 -28.19 -2.50 -1.04
CA GLN A 1167 -28.08 -3.86 -0.51
C GLN A 1167 -28.94 -4.86 -1.30
N ASP A 1168 -30.16 -4.46 -1.69
CA ASP A 1168 -31.06 -5.29 -2.46
C ASP A 1168 -30.58 -5.47 -3.91
N GLY A 1169 -30.00 -4.42 -4.51
CA GLY A 1169 -29.50 -4.43 -5.89
C GLY A 1169 -28.11 -5.07 -6.05
N TRP A 1170 -27.19 -4.82 -5.11
CA TRP A 1170 -25.75 -5.10 -5.26
C TRP A 1170 -25.17 -6.04 -4.19
N GLY A 1171 -25.98 -6.56 -3.26
CA GLY A 1171 -25.51 -7.18 -2.01
C GLY A 1171 -24.39 -8.23 -2.11
N GLU A 1172 -24.29 -9.02 -3.19
CA GLU A 1172 -23.19 -9.97 -3.38
C GLU A 1172 -21.84 -9.29 -3.66
N ILE A 1173 -21.80 -8.31 -4.58
CA ILE A 1173 -20.55 -7.61 -4.93
C ILE A 1173 -20.06 -6.69 -3.81
N LEU A 1174 -20.97 -6.21 -2.94
CA LEU A 1174 -20.59 -5.46 -1.75
C LEU A 1174 -19.73 -6.31 -0.78
N LEU A 1175 -19.88 -7.64 -0.80
CA LEU A 1175 -19.12 -8.54 0.07
C LEU A 1175 -17.84 -9.08 -0.59
N ASP A 1176 -17.61 -8.83 -1.87
CA ASP A 1176 -16.49 -9.35 -2.64
C ASP A 1176 -16.08 -8.37 -3.74
N ASP A 1177 -15.69 -7.15 -3.34
CA ASP A 1177 -15.19 -6.12 -4.25
C ASP A 1177 -13.89 -6.59 -4.93
N PRO A 1178 -13.85 -6.72 -6.27
CA PRO A 1178 -12.65 -7.15 -6.97
C PRO A 1178 -11.45 -6.22 -6.81
N ALA A 1179 -11.66 -4.94 -6.46
CA ALA A 1179 -10.59 -3.98 -6.17
C ALA A 1179 -10.05 -4.09 -4.72
N TYR A 1180 -10.62 -4.97 -3.89
CA TYR A 1180 -10.28 -5.11 -2.48
C TYR A 1180 -10.04 -6.56 -2.08
N SER A 1181 -9.03 -6.83 -1.26
CA SER A 1181 -8.76 -8.21 -0.87
C SER A 1181 -9.78 -8.71 0.16
N PRO A 1182 -10.29 -9.94 0.04
CA PRO A 1182 -11.12 -10.56 1.08
C PRO A 1182 -10.35 -10.88 2.38
N ASN A 1183 -9.02 -10.77 2.37
CA ASN A 1183 -8.19 -10.84 3.58
C ASN A 1183 -8.14 -9.52 4.37
N LEU A 1184 -8.73 -8.44 3.82
CA LEU A 1184 -8.84 -7.13 4.44
C LEU A 1184 -10.27 -6.85 4.95
N THR A 1185 -10.36 -6.10 6.04
CA THR A 1185 -11.61 -5.84 6.78
C THR A 1185 -12.57 -4.92 6.02
N LEU A 1186 -13.87 -5.11 6.24
CA LEU A 1186 -14.90 -4.17 5.78
C LEU A 1186 -15.37 -3.23 6.91
N ASP A 1187 -14.72 -3.29 8.06
CA ASP A 1187 -15.08 -2.46 9.23
C ASP A 1187 -14.52 -1.03 9.14
N ASP A 1188 -13.40 -0.83 8.43
CA ASP A 1188 -12.69 0.46 8.32
C ASP A 1188 -11.97 0.63 6.97
N GLU A 1189 -11.55 1.86 6.66
CA GLU A 1189 -10.94 2.25 5.37
C GLU A 1189 -9.40 2.11 5.35
N HIS A 1190 -8.80 1.57 6.40
CA HIS A 1190 -7.34 1.62 6.63
C HIS A 1190 -6.59 0.37 6.19
N PHE A 1191 -7.26 -0.56 5.48
CA PHE A 1191 -6.64 -1.79 4.98
C PHE A 1191 -6.09 -2.69 6.11
N SER A 1192 -6.77 -2.70 7.27
CA SER A 1192 -6.49 -3.65 8.36
C SER A 1192 -6.93 -5.07 7.98
N TYR A 1193 -6.42 -6.09 8.67
CA TYR A 1193 -6.75 -7.48 8.36
C TYR A 1193 -8.19 -7.84 8.75
N ALA A 1194 -8.80 -8.77 8.01
CA ALA A 1194 -10.10 -9.34 8.34
C ALA A 1194 -9.97 -10.48 9.37
N TRP A 1195 -10.83 -10.47 10.40
CA TRP A 1195 -10.86 -11.45 11.49
C TRP A 1195 -12.29 -12.02 11.69
N PRO A 1196 -12.64 -13.16 11.07
CA PRO A 1196 -11.84 -13.98 10.17
C PRO A 1196 -11.74 -13.39 8.75
N PRO A 1197 -10.77 -13.85 7.95
CA PRO A 1197 -10.74 -13.58 6.50
C PRO A 1197 -12.05 -13.98 5.83
N ARG A 1198 -12.46 -13.23 4.81
CA ARG A 1198 -13.68 -13.50 4.03
C ARG A 1198 -13.48 -14.61 2.98
N VAL A 1199 -12.33 -15.29 3.00
CA VAL A 1199 -12.00 -16.43 2.14
C VAL A 1199 -12.18 -17.76 2.87
N SER A 1200 -12.68 -18.76 2.18
CA SER A 1200 -12.74 -20.12 2.72
C SER A 1200 -11.39 -20.84 2.61
N LEU A 1201 -10.96 -21.52 3.69
CA LEU A 1201 -9.85 -22.47 3.68
C LEU A 1201 -10.14 -23.72 2.80
#